data_AF-A0A8J9ZCS8-F1
#
_entry.id   AF-A0A8J9ZCS8-F1
#
_cell.length_a   1.000
_cell.length_b   1.000
_cell.length_c   1.000
_cell.angle_alpha   90.00
_cell.angle_beta   90.00
_cell.angle_gamma   90.00
#
_symmetry.space_group_name_H-M   'P 1'
#
loop_
_entity.id
_entity.type
_entity.pdbx_description
1 polymer ?
#
loop_
_entity_poly.entity_id
_entity_poly.type
_entity_poly.pdbx_seq_one_letter_code
_entity_poly.pdbx_strand_id
1 'polypeptide(L)'
;MPTTTATDIPSTLSPTPTTNAPTSCYEEVIVISCGDGSGTYPPDAAMLECDVSGLVPHNGYVVEVFAATAPGTGDEESSTERTMQDRPCDPPTDIAVYNTSSSSPEPNIKTVNITWTPPVQPNGNVMYSVYITDSSNMITAMNTTSETAHHVVGGLDSFSMYTVTVVAYTAVGYGPESDEVMFMTEEGVPSNSVTDLQVNLTATSASLKWTPPSEPNGIILLYEVHLNDTTDHNYTVVNTSGPDPSIVLEGLEEYWEYEVWIYTYTRMGRGMIYSNPHTILTDEAVPGAPPIADTITTSRSIAVEWGPPSKYEQNGILLGYYLSYNTTSSDPNIMSFNSMVESHTVDGLSPYTNHTLCLWAWNSAGNGSMSCVTNETEQDVPSAPQNLAAREVHPRNISLKWDSPAQPNGIILEYNITYMYTWEGMIDSQEVFTTDTTVQLSNLTADTTYSIQVAARTVKGQGQSMALEETTLIAIPGKPLNVRGTALDQSAITVQWDEPDLYAGPTTYTVLVYDAEAETDTVLDTLQAGELTSWTVSGLKAYSSYYFVIVAMTEAGNMSSDRSAPITTPPGAPVVDQAIKPQEGSDSTTTTLTITFTSGMFSQENGPVDTYTVIVAEDTGSLDGPSTGHENDTTVLTWSEAKDRDPVPPYQATDKRPYPFSSASRSKRQASQSDEFVIGEEDCESQRKRFCNGPLKPGKTYRAKLRAFTENGLYADSSYSEQLKTAAESPPQDLTLIIGAAAGGAAFLLLVIVITVVCLKQRRNKRQEMVVVPPQALLDIHLPASEQQMVETSSRPIYKTEFVEHMEKMSADNQYWLEDEYSSLRHVGRDQRITAAHLSVNSSKNRYTNILPYDHSRVELHPLEEDENSDYINANYIPGYRFEREFIATQGPVPFTVPDFWRMVWEQNSRVIVMLTQCWERGKAKCERYWPEDEEPVFYGDIVVKMLSENKETDWTCREFELANNSHSRCVRQYQFTSWPDHGVPEDTAASLQFVRMVRRNIGEGAGPIVIHCSAGVGRTGTFITLDRLLQHMEDHDQVDIFGIVHQMRLYRVFMVQTQEQYIFIHQCIMDLLQESTPAKRRSTIKRVQFAEDGDEEIDLDDINFAESTEYLVSPDAHSAL
;
A
#
# COMPACT_ATOMS: atom_id res chain seq x y z
N MET A 1 30.03 -49.22 -56.94
CA MET A 1 29.33 -50.41 -57.48
C MET A 1 28.47 -49.96 -58.65
N PRO A 2 28.12 -50.80 -59.64
CA PRO A 2 28.33 -52.25 -59.72
C PRO A 2 29.64 -52.68 -60.43
N THR A 3 29.83 -53.98 -60.55
CA THR A 3 30.92 -54.67 -61.28
C THR A 3 30.34 -55.43 -62.48
N THR A 4 31.04 -55.47 -63.62
CA THR A 4 30.80 -56.43 -64.71
C THR A 4 32.13 -56.96 -65.27
N THR A 5 32.12 -58.21 -65.73
CA THR A 5 33.31 -58.92 -66.25
C THR A 5 32.97 -59.68 -67.52
N ALA A 6 33.63 -59.34 -68.63
CA ALA A 6 33.80 -60.09 -69.88
C ALA A 6 34.80 -59.26 -70.73
N THR A 7 35.90 -59.75 -71.29
CA THR A 7 36.08 -60.83 -72.29
C THR A 7 35.24 -60.64 -73.55
N ASP A 8 35.84 -60.03 -74.57
CA ASP A 8 35.95 -60.69 -75.87
C ASP A 8 37.13 -60.12 -76.68
N ILE A 9 37.77 -60.99 -77.50
CA ILE A 9 38.85 -60.61 -78.43
C ILE A 9 38.41 -61.02 -79.84
N PRO A 10 38.05 -60.08 -80.72
CA PRO A 10 37.99 -60.30 -82.15
C PRO A 10 39.39 -60.12 -82.74
N SER A 11 40.01 -61.22 -83.19
CA SER A 11 41.24 -61.15 -83.99
C SER A 11 40.96 -60.67 -85.41
N THR A 12 42.04 -60.28 -86.12
CA THR A 12 42.12 -60.15 -87.58
C THR A 12 41.16 -59.16 -88.27
N LEU A 13 41.66 -57.96 -88.52
CA LEU A 13 41.55 -57.33 -89.84
C LEU A 13 42.88 -56.62 -90.15
N SER A 14 43.74 -57.29 -90.93
CA SER A 14 45.03 -56.75 -91.36
C SER A 14 44.85 -55.87 -92.60
N PRO A 15 45.16 -54.56 -92.55
CA PRO A 15 45.28 -53.77 -93.77
C PRO A 15 46.45 -54.29 -94.61
N THR A 16 46.23 -54.49 -95.91
CA THR A 16 47.32 -54.76 -96.84
C THR A 16 48.26 -53.55 -96.91
N PRO A 17 49.59 -53.70 -96.82
CA PRO A 17 50.50 -52.58 -97.05
C PRO A 17 50.36 -52.11 -98.50
N THR A 18 49.88 -50.89 -98.69
CA THR A 18 49.81 -50.26 -100.01
C THR A 18 51.23 -49.95 -100.48
N THR A 19 51.73 -50.77 -101.41
CA THR A 19 53.09 -50.70 -101.94
C THR A 19 53.34 -49.38 -102.69
N ASN A 20 53.93 -48.41 -101.99
CA ASN A 20 54.45 -47.15 -102.53
C ASN A 20 55.74 -46.72 -101.80
N ALA A 21 56.54 -47.69 -101.32
CA ALA A 21 57.94 -47.42 -100.99
C ALA A 21 58.67 -47.04 -102.30
N PRO A 22 59.48 -45.96 -102.32
CA PRO A 22 60.29 -45.62 -103.49
C PRO A 22 61.23 -46.77 -103.88
N THR A 23 61.32 -47.07 -105.18
CA THR A 23 62.21 -48.11 -105.73
C THR A 23 63.71 -47.78 -105.52
N SER A 24 64.02 -46.58 -105.04
CA SER A 24 65.36 -46.08 -104.68
C SER A 24 65.83 -46.50 -103.27
N CYS A 25 64.95 -46.96 -102.38
CA CYS A 25 65.27 -47.11 -100.95
C CYS A 25 66.16 -48.33 -100.59
N TYR A 26 66.28 -49.36 -101.44
CA TYR A 26 66.95 -50.63 -101.09
C TYR A 26 67.53 -51.40 -102.29
N GLU A 27 68.67 -50.96 -102.85
CA GLU A 27 69.58 -51.87 -103.60
C GLU A 27 71.02 -51.30 -103.69
N GLU A 28 71.91 -51.69 -102.77
CA GLU A 28 73.35 -51.34 -102.81
C GLU A 28 74.12 -52.19 -103.84
N VAL A 29 73.78 -52.05 -105.12
CA VAL A 29 74.58 -52.58 -106.23
C VAL A 29 74.82 -51.44 -107.21
N ILE A 30 75.97 -50.79 -107.11
CA ILE A 30 76.41 -49.80 -108.11
C ILE A 30 76.73 -50.56 -109.40
N VAL A 31 75.81 -50.49 -110.37
CA VAL A 31 75.96 -51.12 -111.69
C VAL A 31 76.47 -50.09 -112.68
N ILE A 32 77.67 -50.33 -113.19
CA ILE A 32 78.27 -49.60 -114.30
C ILE A 32 78.02 -50.38 -115.59
N SER A 33 77.34 -49.77 -116.56
CA SER A 33 76.99 -50.40 -117.84
C SER A 33 77.47 -49.55 -119.03
N CYS A 34 78.35 -50.14 -119.84
CA CYS A 34 78.93 -49.48 -121.01
C CYS A 34 78.51 -50.21 -122.30
N GLY A 35 77.80 -49.52 -123.20
CA GLY A 35 77.53 -49.96 -124.59
C GLY A 35 76.09 -50.40 -124.91
N ASP A 36 75.66 -50.04 -126.13
CA ASP A 36 74.29 -49.98 -126.66
C ASP A 36 73.59 -51.33 -126.93
N GLY A 37 73.85 -52.37 -126.14
CA GLY A 37 73.05 -53.62 -126.08
C GLY A 37 72.89 -54.46 -127.37
N SER A 38 73.54 -54.09 -128.48
CA SER A 38 73.25 -54.59 -129.83
C SER A 38 74.53 -55.02 -130.57
N GLY A 39 74.98 -56.24 -130.29
CA GLY A 39 76.32 -56.71 -130.66
C GLY A 39 76.58 -57.02 -132.14
N THR A 40 76.81 -56.00 -132.97
CA THR A 40 77.60 -56.11 -134.22
C THR A 40 78.37 -54.82 -134.53
N TYR A 41 79.70 -54.82 -134.36
CA TYR A 41 80.59 -53.71 -134.76
C TYR A 41 81.82 -54.21 -135.56
N PRO A 42 82.30 -53.47 -136.57
CA PRO A 42 83.62 -53.71 -137.18
C PRO A 42 84.77 -53.37 -136.21
N PRO A 43 85.95 -54.01 -136.34
CA PRO A 43 86.97 -54.05 -135.29
C PRO A 43 87.96 -52.86 -135.31
N ASP A 44 87.47 -51.62 -135.36
CA ASP A 44 88.33 -50.41 -135.34
C ASP A 44 87.61 -49.14 -134.81
N ALA A 45 86.83 -49.28 -133.73
CA ALA A 45 86.20 -48.16 -133.02
C ALA A 45 86.25 -48.36 -131.50
N ALA A 46 86.68 -47.33 -130.76
CA ALA A 46 86.65 -47.29 -129.31
C ALA A 46 85.38 -46.56 -128.81
N MET A 47 84.79 -47.05 -127.72
CA MET A 47 83.63 -46.45 -127.06
C MET A 47 84.08 -45.59 -125.87
N LEU A 48 83.29 -44.57 -125.52
CA LEU A 48 83.70 -43.48 -124.61
C LEU A 48 82.62 -43.08 -123.57
N GLU A 49 81.56 -43.88 -123.40
CA GLU A 49 80.39 -43.51 -122.58
C GLU A 49 79.86 -44.74 -121.80
N CYS A 50 79.43 -44.52 -120.56
CA CYS A 50 78.94 -45.55 -119.62
C CYS A 50 77.90 -44.93 -118.66
N ASP A 51 76.81 -45.64 -118.40
CA ASP A 51 75.84 -45.29 -117.36
C ASP A 51 76.26 -45.88 -116.00
N VAL A 52 75.99 -45.14 -114.91
CA VAL A 52 76.15 -45.60 -113.52
C VAL A 52 74.80 -45.53 -112.81
N SER A 53 74.35 -46.66 -112.29
CA SER A 53 73.05 -46.83 -111.63
C SER A 53 73.19 -47.53 -110.27
N GLY A 54 72.14 -47.49 -109.43
CA GLY A 54 72.22 -47.98 -108.04
C GLY A 54 72.89 -47.00 -107.07
N LEU A 55 72.78 -45.70 -107.34
CA LEU A 55 73.32 -44.63 -106.48
C LEU A 55 72.27 -44.14 -105.48
N VAL A 56 72.65 -43.98 -104.21
CA VAL A 56 71.78 -43.50 -103.14
C VAL A 56 71.49 -42.00 -103.33
N PRO A 57 70.24 -41.51 -103.12
CA PRO A 57 69.91 -40.09 -103.20
C PRO A 57 70.72 -39.20 -102.24
N HIS A 58 70.98 -37.97 -102.68
CA HIS A 58 71.79 -36.94 -102.03
C HIS A 58 73.24 -37.30 -101.60
N ASN A 59 73.74 -38.50 -101.91
CA ASN A 59 75.11 -38.91 -101.62
C ASN A 59 76.12 -38.46 -102.70
N GLY A 60 77.35 -38.19 -102.28
CA GLY A 60 78.46 -37.82 -103.15
C GLY A 60 79.25 -39.04 -103.60
N TYR A 61 79.51 -39.15 -104.90
CA TYR A 61 80.23 -40.25 -105.53
C TYR A 61 81.40 -39.71 -106.37
N VAL A 62 82.51 -40.44 -106.38
CA VAL A 62 83.69 -40.16 -107.21
C VAL A 62 83.68 -41.13 -108.39
N VAL A 63 83.94 -40.62 -109.60
CA VAL A 63 84.00 -41.42 -110.84
C VAL A 63 85.34 -41.12 -111.52
N GLU A 64 86.07 -42.17 -111.88
CA GLU A 64 87.45 -42.11 -112.39
C GLU A 64 87.54 -42.89 -113.71
N VAL A 65 88.20 -42.33 -114.73
CA VAL A 65 88.28 -42.90 -116.09
C VAL A 65 89.71 -42.80 -116.63
N PHE A 66 90.17 -43.86 -117.32
CA PHE A 66 91.48 -43.90 -117.97
C PHE A 66 91.47 -44.72 -119.26
N ALA A 67 92.41 -44.44 -120.16
CA ALA A 67 92.56 -45.15 -121.44
C ALA A 67 93.71 -46.18 -121.40
N ALA A 68 93.54 -47.33 -122.06
CA ALA A 68 94.53 -48.41 -122.10
C ALA A 68 94.93 -48.79 -123.53
N THR A 69 96.23 -48.99 -123.76
CA THR A 69 96.79 -49.47 -125.04
C THR A 69 97.82 -50.57 -124.81
N ALA A 70 98.18 -51.33 -125.86
CA ALA A 70 99.09 -52.48 -125.72
C ALA A 70 100.50 -52.16 -125.14
N PRO A 71 101.07 -50.95 -125.30
CA PRO A 71 102.29 -50.55 -124.60
C PRO A 71 102.08 -50.02 -123.16
N GLY A 72 100.85 -49.68 -122.75
CA GLY A 72 100.55 -49.11 -121.42
C GLY A 72 99.24 -48.33 -121.34
N THR A 73 98.83 -47.99 -120.12
CA THR A 73 97.75 -47.04 -119.80
C THR A 73 98.22 -45.59 -119.94
N GLY A 74 97.28 -44.70 -120.24
CA GLY A 74 97.44 -43.25 -120.12
C GLY A 74 97.03 -42.75 -118.74
N ASP A 75 96.98 -41.42 -118.59
CA ASP A 75 96.62 -40.75 -117.34
C ASP A 75 95.13 -40.97 -116.96
N GLU A 76 94.84 -40.87 -115.65
CA GLU A 76 93.50 -40.97 -115.04
C GLU A 76 92.88 -39.58 -114.87
N GLU A 77 91.57 -39.44 -115.15
CA GLU A 77 90.79 -38.22 -114.91
C GLU A 77 89.54 -38.54 -114.07
N SER A 78 89.21 -37.67 -113.11
CA SER A 78 88.23 -37.92 -112.04
C SER A 78 87.28 -36.75 -111.82
N SER A 79 85.97 -37.02 -111.66
CA SER A 79 84.99 -36.05 -111.11
C SER A 79 84.37 -36.53 -109.81
N THR A 80 83.77 -35.60 -109.06
CA THR A 80 82.98 -35.89 -107.86
C THR A 80 81.61 -35.24 -108.00
N GLU A 81 80.58 -36.07 -108.19
CA GLU A 81 79.20 -35.63 -108.39
C GLU A 81 78.34 -35.99 -107.17
N ARG A 82 77.25 -35.26 -106.94
CA ARG A 82 76.25 -35.60 -105.91
C ARG A 82 74.90 -35.89 -106.57
N THR A 83 74.28 -37.00 -106.19
CA THR A 83 72.92 -37.33 -106.64
C THR A 83 71.91 -36.28 -106.16
N MET A 84 70.80 -36.13 -106.88
CA MET A 84 69.71 -35.24 -106.43
C MET A 84 69.07 -35.79 -105.15
N GLN A 85 68.33 -34.93 -104.44
CA GLN A 85 67.50 -35.37 -103.32
C GLN A 85 66.35 -36.25 -103.82
N ASP A 86 65.82 -37.08 -102.93
CA ASP A 86 64.57 -37.82 -103.10
C ASP A 86 63.71 -37.62 -101.83
N ARG A 87 62.56 -38.29 -101.72
CA ARG A 87 61.71 -38.27 -100.53
C ARG A 87 62.28 -39.16 -99.41
N PRO A 88 62.02 -38.87 -98.13
CA PRO A 88 62.39 -39.77 -97.03
C PRO A 88 61.70 -41.13 -97.19
N CYS A 89 62.44 -42.23 -96.96
CA CYS A 89 61.85 -43.58 -97.04
C CYS A 89 61.03 -43.93 -95.79
N ASP A 90 61.47 -43.44 -94.62
CA ASP A 90 60.95 -43.81 -93.30
C ASP A 90 60.20 -42.63 -92.65
N PRO A 91 59.22 -42.90 -91.76
CA PRO A 91 58.52 -41.83 -91.03
C PRO A 91 59.35 -41.35 -89.82
N PRO A 92 59.03 -40.16 -89.27
CA PRO A 92 59.42 -39.80 -87.92
C PRO A 92 58.92 -40.83 -86.89
N THR A 93 59.73 -41.12 -85.88
CA THR A 93 59.45 -42.14 -84.84
C THR A 93 59.63 -41.56 -83.43
N ASP A 94 59.36 -42.35 -82.37
CA ASP A 94 59.51 -41.96 -80.97
C ASP A 94 58.83 -40.62 -80.58
N ILE A 95 57.62 -40.37 -81.09
CA ILE A 95 56.87 -39.13 -80.77
C ILE A 95 56.55 -39.10 -79.28
N ALA A 96 57.07 -38.08 -78.60
CA ALA A 96 56.80 -37.79 -77.20
C ALA A 96 56.29 -36.37 -77.04
N VAL A 97 55.22 -36.21 -76.25
CA VAL A 97 54.61 -34.90 -75.94
C VAL A 97 54.90 -34.56 -74.48
N TYR A 98 55.55 -33.42 -74.26
CA TYR A 98 55.87 -32.90 -72.93
C TYR A 98 55.14 -31.59 -72.69
N ASN A 99 54.43 -31.49 -71.57
CA ASN A 99 53.86 -30.21 -71.14
C ASN A 99 54.99 -29.22 -70.86
N THR A 100 54.90 -28.02 -71.44
CA THR A 100 55.82 -26.94 -71.07
C THR A 100 55.22 -26.13 -69.94
N SER A 101 56.04 -25.68 -68.99
CA SER A 101 55.62 -24.72 -67.97
C SER A 101 55.12 -23.45 -68.67
N SER A 102 53.81 -23.21 -68.61
CA SER A 102 53.15 -22.26 -69.50
C SER A 102 53.66 -20.83 -69.32
N SER A 103 54.39 -20.32 -70.31
CA SER A 103 54.73 -18.90 -70.45
C SER A 103 53.61 -18.07 -71.11
N SER A 104 52.41 -18.64 -71.22
CA SER A 104 51.20 -17.95 -71.66
C SER A 104 50.74 -16.95 -70.58
N PRO A 105 50.36 -15.71 -70.93
CA PRO A 105 49.70 -14.81 -69.99
C PRO A 105 48.24 -15.23 -69.71
N GLU A 106 47.65 -16.09 -70.55
CA GLU A 106 46.28 -16.58 -70.40
C GLU A 106 46.30 -18.01 -69.83
N PRO A 107 45.71 -18.26 -68.65
CA PRO A 107 45.85 -19.53 -67.92
C PRO A 107 45.16 -20.73 -68.60
N ASN A 108 44.28 -20.45 -69.55
CA ASN A 108 43.42 -21.43 -70.20
C ASN A 108 43.94 -21.86 -71.58
N ILE A 109 44.98 -21.16 -72.08
CA ILE A 109 45.76 -21.59 -73.25
C ILE A 109 47.01 -22.33 -72.77
N LYS A 110 47.20 -23.56 -73.24
CA LYS A 110 48.36 -24.41 -72.96
C LYS A 110 49.35 -24.44 -74.11
N THR A 111 50.57 -24.85 -73.76
CA THR A 111 51.70 -25.02 -74.69
C THR A 111 52.39 -26.34 -74.40
N VAL A 112 52.60 -27.15 -75.44
CA VAL A 112 53.28 -28.45 -75.38
C VAL A 112 54.51 -28.47 -76.28
N ASN A 113 55.54 -29.21 -75.90
CA ASN A 113 56.72 -29.49 -76.71
C ASN A 113 56.62 -30.93 -77.22
N ILE A 114 56.57 -31.08 -78.54
CA ILE A 114 56.48 -32.37 -79.23
C ILE A 114 57.87 -32.67 -79.80
N THR A 115 58.44 -33.83 -79.47
CA THR A 115 59.76 -34.27 -79.93
C THR A 115 59.67 -35.60 -80.65
N TRP A 116 60.55 -35.86 -81.62
CA TRP A 116 60.58 -37.12 -82.37
C TRP A 116 62.01 -37.50 -82.77
N THR A 117 62.20 -38.75 -83.19
CA THR A 117 63.41 -39.25 -83.86
C THR A 117 63.30 -39.00 -85.38
N PRO A 118 64.32 -38.43 -86.05
CA PRO A 118 64.35 -38.28 -87.51
C PRO A 118 64.23 -39.61 -88.29
N PRO A 119 63.78 -39.57 -89.57
CA PRO A 119 63.89 -40.70 -90.48
C PRO A 119 65.31 -41.25 -90.59
N VAL A 120 65.44 -42.58 -90.70
CA VAL A 120 66.74 -43.26 -90.85
C VAL A 120 67.33 -43.02 -92.24
N GLN A 121 66.48 -43.02 -93.29
CA GLN A 121 66.85 -42.66 -94.66
C GLN A 121 66.18 -41.32 -95.07
N PRO A 122 66.82 -40.16 -94.79
CA PRO A 122 66.26 -38.84 -95.04
C PRO A 122 66.28 -38.38 -96.51
N ASN A 123 67.20 -38.93 -97.34
CA ASN A 123 67.35 -38.68 -98.78
C ASN A 123 67.49 -37.21 -99.24
N GLY A 124 67.70 -36.27 -98.32
CA GLY A 124 67.87 -34.85 -98.59
C GLY A 124 67.87 -34.01 -97.31
N ASN A 125 67.68 -32.70 -97.44
CA ASN A 125 67.45 -31.83 -96.29
C ASN A 125 65.99 -31.97 -95.85
N VAL A 126 65.77 -32.51 -94.65
CA VAL A 126 64.44 -32.80 -94.12
C VAL A 126 63.88 -31.61 -93.33
N MET A 127 62.64 -31.24 -93.66
CA MET A 127 61.75 -30.41 -92.86
C MET A 127 60.58 -31.26 -92.36
N TYR A 128 59.78 -30.74 -91.43
CA TYR A 128 58.68 -31.49 -90.82
C TYR A 128 57.37 -30.71 -90.88
N SER A 129 56.27 -31.42 -91.09
CA SER A 129 54.91 -30.93 -90.86
C SER A 129 54.32 -31.64 -89.65
N VAL A 130 53.86 -30.87 -88.68
CA VAL A 130 53.17 -31.38 -87.49
C VAL A 130 51.68 -31.12 -87.66
N TYR A 131 50.88 -32.17 -87.58
CA TYR A 131 49.43 -32.06 -87.63
C TYR A 131 48.90 -32.32 -86.22
N ILE A 132 48.12 -31.38 -85.70
CA ILE A 132 47.39 -31.58 -84.45
C ILE A 132 45.90 -31.52 -84.76
N THR A 133 45.16 -32.50 -84.24
CA THR A 133 43.70 -32.53 -84.30
C THR A 133 43.13 -32.46 -82.89
N ASP A 134 42.04 -31.73 -82.73
CA ASP A 134 41.23 -31.75 -81.52
C ASP A 134 40.22 -32.92 -81.56
N SER A 135 39.45 -33.08 -80.49
CA SER A 135 38.35 -34.06 -80.43
C SER A 135 37.20 -33.83 -81.43
N SER A 136 37.20 -32.74 -82.21
CA SER A 136 36.26 -32.51 -83.32
C SER A 136 36.84 -32.78 -84.72
N ASN A 137 38.07 -33.30 -84.80
CA ASN A 137 38.85 -33.53 -86.03
C ASN A 137 39.16 -32.25 -86.85
N MET A 138 39.20 -31.08 -86.23
CA MET A 138 39.73 -29.87 -86.86
C MET A 138 41.26 -29.92 -86.89
N ILE A 139 41.80 -30.16 -88.09
CA ILE A 139 43.25 -30.29 -88.31
C ILE A 139 43.90 -28.91 -88.35
N THR A 140 44.75 -28.61 -87.36
CA THR A 140 45.67 -27.48 -87.42
C THR A 140 47.02 -27.97 -87.94
N ALA A 141 47.23 -27.85 -89.26
CA ALA A 141 48.46 -28.23 -89.93
C ALA A 141 49.55 -27.16 -89.76
N MET A 142 50.63 -27.47 -89.04
CA MET A 142 51.76 -26.57 -88.80
C MET A 142 53.00 -27.06 -89.54
N ASN A 143 53.29 -26.44 -90.70
CA ASN A 143 54.53 -26.69 -91.43
C ASN A 143 55.69 -25.98 -90.71
N THR A 144 56.62 -26.74 -90.12
CA THR A 144 57.78 -26.21 -89.41
C THR A 144 59.05 -26.39 -90.24
N THR A 145 59.66 -25.27 -90.64
CA THR A 145 60.89 -25.25 -91.45
C THR A 145 62.14 -25.48 -90.60
N SER A 146 62.04 -26.27 -89.53
CA SER A 146 63.18 -26.54 -88.63
C SER A 146 63.90 -27.83 -89.03
N GLU A 147 65.22 -27.77 -89.08
CA GLU A 147 66.09 -28.95 -89.22
C GLU A 147 66.13 -29.79 -87.92
N THR A 148 65.61 -29.26 -86.80
CA THR A 148 65.58 -29.93 -85.49
C THR A 148 64.32 -30.75 -85.28
N ALA A 149 64.46 -31.96 -84.72
CA ALA A 149 63.37 -32.91 -84.50
C ALA A 149 62.50 -32.61 -83.25
N HIS A 150 62.04 -31.37 -83.13
CA HIS A 150 61.07 -30.94 -82.12
C HIS A 150 60.28 -29.71 -82.59
N HIS A 151 59.09 -29.51 -82.03
CA HIS A 151 58.26 -28.34 -82.24
C HIS A 151 57.43 -28.02 -80.98
N VAL A 152 57.41 -26.74 -80.61
CA VAL A 152 56.61 -26.23 -79.49
C VAL A 152 55.32 -25.63 -80.06
N VAL A 153 54.17 -26.17 -79.66
CA VAL A 153 52.85 -25.69 -80.07
C VAL A 153 52.14 -25.08 -78.87
N GLY A 154 51.73 -23.81 -79.01
CA GLY A 154 50.81 -23.13 -78.11
C GLY A 154 49.48 -22.82 -78.80
N GLY A 155 48.50 -22.32 -78.04
CA GLY A 155 47.16 -22.08 -78.55
C GLY A 155 46.22 -23.29 -78.41
N LEU A 156 46.55 -24.24 -77.54
CA LEU A 156 45.69 -25.38 -77.21
C LEU A 156 44.81 -25.06 -76.00
N ASP A 157 43.56 -25.51 -76.01
CA ASP A 157 42.63 -25.37 -74.90
C ASP A 157 43.06 -26.21 -73.68
N SER A 158 42.65 -25.83 -72.48
CA SER A 158 42.97 -26.54 -71.22
C SER A 158 42.05 -27.71 -70.95
N PHE A 159 42.60 -28.79 -70.38
CA PHE A 159 41.88 -30.05 -70.10
C PHE A 159 41.23 -30.70 -71.33
N SER A 160 41.74 -30.40 -72.52
CA SER A 160 41.23 -30.85 -73.82
C SER A 160 42.09 -31.97 -74.39
N MET A 161 41.45 -32.89 -75.11
CA MET A 161 42.11 -34.03 -75.75
C MET A 161 42.47 -33.71 -77.19
N TYR A 162 43.73 -33.95 -77.54
CA TYR A 162 44.30 -33.74 -78.87
C TYR A 162 45.03 -34.99 -79.35
N THR A 163 45.19 -35.11 -80.66
CA THR A 163 46.08 -36.11 -81.29
C THR A 163 47.15 -35.40 -82.11
N VAL A 164 48.33 -36.02 -82.27
CA VAL A 164 49.42 -35.49 -83.09
C VAL A 164 50.02 -36.54 -84.02
N THR A 165 50.29 -36.14 -85.26
CA THR A 165 51.16 -36.85 -86.22
C THR A 165 52.25 -35.92 -86.76
N VAL A 166 53.36 -36.51 -87.19
CA VAL A 166 54.50 -35.80 -87.76
C VAL A 166 54.91 -36.44 -89.08
N VAL A 167 55.12 -35.62 -90.11
CA VAL A 167 55.49 -36.06 -91.46
C VAL A 167 56.78 -35.37 -91.89
N ALA A 168 57.78 -36.16 -92.30
CA ALA A 168 59.04 -35.67 -92.85
C ALA A 168 58.91 -35.36 -94.34
N TYR A 169 59.53 -34.28 -94.82
CA TYR A 169 59.57 -33.94 -96.25
C TYR A 169 60.89 -33.31 -96.69
N THR A 170 61.27 -33.55 -97.94
CA THR A 170 62.38 -32.86 -98.63
C THR A 170 61.81 -31.93 -99.72
N ALA A 171 62.70 -31.28 -100.48
CA ALA A 171 62.30 -30.49 -101.66
C ALA A 171 61.56 -31.30 -102.76
N VAL A 172 61.56 -32.64 -102.67
CA VAL A 172 60.90 -33.57 -103.62
C VAL A 172 59.52 -34.05 -103.11
N GLY A 173 59.21 -33.81 -101.84
CA GLY A 173 57.91 -34.07 -101.22
C GLY A 173 57.98 -34.84 -99.91
N TYR A 174 56.78 -35.17 -99.40
CA TYR A 174 56.56 -35.88 -98.15
C TYR A 174 56.90 -37.37 -98.25
N GLY A 175 57.53 -37.90 -97.20
CA GLY A 175 57.60 -39.32 -96.89
C GLY A 175 56.31 -39.82 -96.22
N PRO A 176 56.33 -41.02 -95.62
CA PRO A 176 55.19 -41.54 -94.87
C PRO A 176 54.95 -40.78 -93.55
N GLU A 177 53.73 -40.88 -93.04
CA GLU A 177 53.30 -40.29 -91.76
C GLU A 177 53.72 -41.18 -90.57
N SER A 178 53.88 -40.57 -89.39
CA SER A 178 54.11 -41.28 -88.14
C SER A 178 52.86 -42.01 -87.62
N ASP A 179 53.04 -42.85 -86.60
CA ASP A 179 51.93 -43.26 -85.73
C ASP A 179 51.26 -42.04 -85.07
N GLU A 180 49.96 -42.16 -84.73
CA GLU A 180 49.19 -41.15 -84.02
C GLU A 180 49.43 -41.21 -82.50
N VAL A 181 49.74 -40.07 -81.86
CA VAL A 181 49.87 -39.97 -80.40
C VAL A 181 48.77 -39.10 -79.81
N MET A 182 47.95 -39.66 -78.91
CA MET A 182 46.93 -38.92 -78.16
C MET A 182 47.50 -38.33 -76.87
N PHE A 183 47.14 -37.10 -76.55
CA PHE A 183 47.47 -36.45 -75.28
C PHE A 183 46.32 -35.58 -74.77
N MET A 184 46.36 -35.23 -73.49
CA MET A 184 45.43 -34.28 -72.87
C MET A 184 46.23 -33.13 -72.27
N THR A 185 45.79 -31.90 -72.52
CA THR A 185 46.42 -30.70 -71.94
C THR A 185 46.13 -30.59 -70.44
N GLU A 186 46.98 -29.87 -69.70
CA GLU A 186 46.74 -29.68 -68.28
C GLU A 186 45.50 -28.82 -68.01
N GLU A 187 44.94 -28.98 -66.81
CA GLU A 187 43.83 -28.14 -66.32
C GLU A 187 44.20 -26.65 -66.30
N GLY A 188 43.23 -25.79 -66.54
CA GLY A 188 43.26 -24.34 -66.37
C GLY A 188 42.29 -23.92 -65.26
N VAL A 189 41.92 -22.64 -65.24
CA VAL A 189 40.84 -22.12 -64.38
C VAL A 189 39.56 -21.96 -65.21
N PRO A 190 38.36 -21.98 -64.62
CA PRO A 190 37.13 -21.77 -65.38
C PRO A 190 37.16 -20.43 -66.14
N SER A 191 36.93 -20.45 -67.46
CA SER A 191 36.88 -19.22 -68.28
C SER A 191 35.55 -18.51 -68.15
N ASN A 192 34.46 -19.24 -67.93
CA ASN A 192 33.13 -18.71 -67.70
C ASN A 192 32.55 -19.12 -66.34
N SER A 193 31.41 -18.52 -65.99
CA SER A 193 30.75 -18.66 -64.70
C SER A 193 29.49 -19.52 -64.78
N VAL A 194 28.84 -19.73 -63.63
CA VAL A 194 27.60 -20.50 -63.52
C VAL A 194 26.42 -19.74 -64.14
N THR A 195 25.43 -20.49 -64.64
CA THR A 195 24.24 -19.96 -65.32
C THR A 195 22.96 -20.57 -64.73
N ASP A 196 21.79 -20.04 -65.09
CA ASP A 196 20.47 -20.51 -64.58
C ASP A 196 20.41 -20.60 -63.05
N LEU A 197 20.73 -19.50 -62.36
CA LEU A 197 20.61 -19.42 -60.90
C LEU A 197 19.13 -19.40 -60.50
N GLN A 198 18.67 -20.51 -59.96
CA GLN A 198 17.35 -20.71 -59.38
C GLN A 198 17.45 -20.51 -57.86
N VAL A 199 16.52 -19.72 -57.32
CA VAL A 199 16.42 -19.40 -55.89
C VAL A 199 15.07 -19.88 -55.38
N ASN A 200 15.06 -20.58 -54.25
CA ASN A 200 13.87 -20.81 -53.45
C ASN A 200 14.11 -20.28 -52.02
N LEU A 201 13.17 -19.49 -51.51
CA LEU A 201 13.34 -18.69 -50.30
C LEU A 201 12.51 -19.24 -49.14
N THR A 202 12.86 -18.72 -47.96
CA THR A 202 12.11 -18.72 -46.71
C THR A 202 12.47 -17.41 -45.99
N ALA A 203 11.92 -17.16 -44.80
CA ALA A 203 12.32 -16.00 -44.00
C ALA A 203 13.80 -16.02 -43.56
N THR A 204 14.37 -17.19 -43.26
CA THR A 204 15.72 -17.32 -42.66
C THR A 204 16.72 -18.15 -43.46
N SER A 205 16.37 -18.57 -44.68
CA SER A 205 17.25 -19.36 -45.55
C SER A 205 16.94 -19.19 -47.04
N ALA A 206 17.98 -19.36 -47.87
CA ALA A 206 17.90 -19.35 -49.33
C ALA A 206 18.51 -20.63 -49.91
N SER A 207 17.69 -21.44 -50.58
CA SER A 207 18.11 -22.61 -51.35
C SER A 207 18.48 -22.18 -52.77
N LEU A 208 19.78 -22.14 -53.06
CA LEU A 208 20.35 -21.75 -54.34
C LEU A 208 20.73 -22.97 -55.17
N LYS A 209 20.44 -22.94 -56.48
CA LYS A 209 20.81 -23.99 -57.44
C LYS A 209 21.15 -23.37 -58.79
N TRP A 210 22.14 -23.92 -59.49
CA TRP A 210 22.61 -23.38 -60.77
C TRP A 210 23.00 -24.49 -61.76
N THR A 211 23.37 -24.06 -62.97
CA THR A 211 24.04 -24.89 -63.97
C THR A 211 25.55 -24.61 -63.92
N PRO A 212 26.42 -25.63 -63.92
CA PRO A 212 27.88 -25.45 -63.98
C PRO A 212 28.34 -24.62 -65.19
N PRO A 213 29.56 -24.04 -65.16
CA PRO A 213 30.12 -23.35 -66.32
C PRO A 213 30.32 -24.31 -67.50
N SER A 214 30.08 -23.85 -68.73
CA SER A 214 30.27 -24.68 -69.92
C SER A 214 31.75 -24.87 -70.31
N GLU A 215 32.63 -24.04 -69.78
CA GLU A 215 34.09 -24.10 -69.97
C GLU A 215 34.79 -24.20 -68.60
N PRO A 216 34.68 -25.35 -67.90
CA PRO A 216 35.26 -25.52 -66.58
C PRO A 216 36.80 -25.65 -66.63
N ASN A 217 37.37 -26.00 -67.78
CA ASN A 217 38.81 -26.14 -68.06
C ASN A 217 39.57 -27.08 -67.10
N GLY A 218 38.85 -27.94 -66.38
CA GLY A 218 39.38 -28.85 -65.37
C GLY A 218 38.25 -29.46 -64.54
N ILE A 219 38.62 -30.14 -63.46
CA ILE A 219 37.65 -30.74 -62.54
C ILE A 219 37.22 -29.68 -61.52
N ILE A 220 35.92 -29.39 -61.45
CA ILE A 220 35.36 -28.48 -60.44
C ILE A 220 35.50 -29.12 -59.05
N LEU A 221 36.14 -28.40 -58.14
CA LEU A 221 36.40 -28.85 -56.76
C LEU A 221 35.43 -28.23 -55.75
N LEU A 222 35.11 -26.95 -55.92
CA LEU A 222 34.14 -26.22 -55.10
C LEU A 222 33.52 -25.04 -55.86
N TYR A 223 32.38 -24.60 -55.35
CA TYR A 223 31.78 -23.30 -55.65
C TYR A 223 31.95 -22.38 -54.43
N GLU A 224 32.35 -21.14 -54.69
CA GLU A 224 32.53 -20.10 -53.67
C GLU A 224 31.39 -19.09 -53.84
N VAL A 225 30.39 -19.16 -52.97
CA VAL A 225 29.18 -18.32 -52.99
C VAL A 225 29.42 -17.09 -52.11
N HIS A 226 29.22 -15.92 -52.69
CA HIS A 226 29.34 -14.62 -52.02
C HIS A 226 27.92 -14.13 -51.73
N LEU A 227 27.69 -13.69 -50.50
CA LEU A 227 26.43 -13.15 -50.01
C LEU A 227 26.72 -11.82 -49.32
N ASN A 228 26.20 -10.74 -49.89
CA ASN A 228 26.41 -9.36 -49.46
C ASN A 228 25.08 -8.74 -48.99
N ASP A 229 25.04 -8.27 -47.74
CA ASP A 229 23.91 -7.52 -47.20
C ASP A 229 23.81 -6.13 -47.87
N THR A 230 22.70 -5.82 -48.53
CA THR A 230 22.58 -4.54 -49.26
C THR A 230 22.39 -3.35 -48.32
N THR A 231 22.00 -3.61 -47.07
CA THR A 231 21.68 -2.63 -46.02
C THR A 231 22.88 -2.35 -45.11
N ASP A 232 23.45 -3.39 -44.50
CA ASP A 232 24.50 -3.29 -43.49
C ASP A 232 25.91 -3.52 -44.06
N HIS A 233 26.02 -3.91 -45.34
CA HIS A 233 27.27 -4.23 -46.05
C HIS A 233 28.09 -5.34 -45.37
N ASN A 234 27.40 -6.19 -44.59
CA ASN A 234 27.96 -7.43 -44.06
C ASN A 234 28.17 -8.42 -45.21
N TYR A 235 29.42 -8.82 -45.43
CA TYR A 235 29.83 -9.62 -46.58
C TYR A 235 30.35 -10.97 -46.11
N THR A 236 29.72 -12.04 -46.61
CA THR A 236 30.00 -13.42 -46.22
C THR A 236 30.34 -14.27 -47.45
N VAL A 237 31.17 -15.29 -47.24
CA VAL A 237 31.61 -16.22 -48.30
C VAL A 237 31.41 -17.64 -47.80
N VAL A 238 30.63 -18.42 -48.53
CA VAL A 238 30.25 -19.80 -48.19
C VAL A 238 30.67 -20.73 -49.31
N ASN A 239 31.48 -21.74 -48.98
CA ASN A 239 32.02 -22.69 -49.94
C ASN A 239 31.24 -24.01 -49.90
N THR A 240 30.73 -24.47 -51.05
CA THR A 240 30.18 -25.82 -51.20
C THR A 240 31.17 -26.69 -52.00
N SER A 241 31.54 -27.84 -51.43
CA SER A 241 32.59 -28.73 -51.96
C SER A 241 32.01 -29.90 -52.74
N GLY A 242 32.46 -30.09 -53.97
CA GLY A 242 32.00 -31.16 -54.87
C GLY A 242 31.44 -30.63 -56.20
N PRO A 243 30.95 -31.52 -57.07
CA PRO A 243 30.42 -31.17 -58.39
C PRO A 243 28.94 -30.73 -58.36
N ASP A 244 28.25 -30.86 -57.23
CA ASP A 244 26.81 -30.60 -57.11
C ASP A 244 26.54 -29.08 -57.11
N PRO A 245 25.81 -28.54 -58.11
CA PRO A 245 25.68 -27.10 -58.32
C PRO A 245 24.52 -26.50 -57.49
N SER A 246 24.63 -26.62 -56.17
CA SER A 246 23.65 -26.09 -55.23
C SER A 246 24.22 -25.85 -53.82
N ILE A 247 23.64 -24.91 -53.09
CA ILE A 247 23.88 -24.68 -51.66
C ILE A 247 22.59 -24.23 -50.98
N VAL A 248 22.45 -24.48 -49.68
CA VAL A 248 21.47 -23.78 -48.85
C VAL A 248 22.25 -22.80 -47.97
N LEU A 249 21.86 -21.53 -48.02
CA LEU A 249 22.33 -20.50 -47.09
C LEU A 249 21.34 -20.44 -45.93
N GLU A 250 21.80 -20.72 -44.71
CA GLU A 250 21.00 -20.73 -43.48
C GLU A 250 21.45 -19.59 -42.55
N GLY A 251 20.53 -19.05 -41.75
CA GLY A 251 20.82 -17.94 -40.83
C GLY A 251 20.83 -16.58 -41.54
N LEU A 252 19.91 -16.39 -42.49
CA LEU A 252 19.59 -15.08 -43.07
C LEU A 252 18.61 -14.34 -42.16
N GLU A 253 18.64 -13.00 -42.21
CA GLU A 253 17.69 -12.14 -41.51
C GLU A 253 16.32 -12.14 -42.21
N GLU A 254 15.25 -11.90 -41.43
CA GLU A 254 13.86 -12.03 -41.88
C GLU A 254 13.37 -10.77 -42.63
N TYR A 255 12.77 -10.95 -43.81
CA TYR A 255 12.37 -9.88 -44.73
C TYR A 255 13.51 -8.88 -45.06
N TRP A 256 14.67 -9.43 -45.42
CA TRP A 256 15.93 -8.71 -45.61
C TRP A 256 16.52 -8.90 -47.01
N GLU A 257 17.19 -7.87 -47.54
CA GLU A 257 17.70 -7.84 -48.93
C GLU A 257 19.19 -8.20 -49.00
N TYR A 258 19.52 -9.13 -49.88
CA TYR A 258 20.88 -9.61 -50.10
C TYR A 258 21.22 -9.65 -51.60
N GLU A 259 22.48 -9.41 -51.93
CA GLU A 259 23.06 -9.59 -53.26
C GLU A 259 23.97 -10.84 -53.27
N VAL A 260 23.69 -11.78 -54.18
CA VAL A 260 24.39 -13.06 -54.27
C VAL A 260 25.14 -13.21 -55.60
N TRP A 261 26.38 -13.70 -55.57
CA TRP A 261 27.10 -14.17 -56.76
C TRP A 261 28.04 -15.34 -56.48
N ILE A 262 28.46 -16.06 -57.52
CA ILE A 262 29.15 -17.36 -57.38
C ILE A 262 30.42 -17.42 -58.24
N TYR A 263 31.53 -17.81 -57.63
CA TYR A 263 32.79 -18.18 -58.27
C TYR A 263 32.97 -19.71 -58.32
N THR A 264 33.79 -20.18 -59.27
CA THR A 264 34.09 -21.59 -59.50
C THR A 264 35.58 -21.88 -59.37
N TYR A 265 35.94 -23.07 -58.89
CA TYR A 265 37.33 -23.46 -58.66
C TYR A 265 37.68 -24.82 -59.28
N THR A 266 38.81 -24.89 -59.97
CA THR A 266 39.51 -26.15 -60.30
C THR A 266 40.73 -26.33 -59.39
N ARG A 267 41.52 -27.40 -59.61
CA ARG A 267 42.83 -27.57 -58.95
C ARG A 267 43.83 -26.44 -59.22
N MET A 268 43.64 -25.67 -60.28
CA MET A 268 44.52 -24.54 -60.64
C MET A 268 44.07 -23.22 -60.00
N GLY A 269 42.90 -23.19 -59.35
CA GLY A 269 42.38 -22.04 -58.63
C GLY A 269 41.04 -21.53 -59.16
N ARG A 270 40.78 -20.26 -58.81
CA ARG A 270 39.53 -19.52 -59.02
C ARG A 270 39.36 -19.09 -60.48
N GLY A 271 38.17 -19.28 -61.04
CA GLY A 271 37.78 -18.66 -62.31
C GLY A 271 37.77 -17.13 -62.20
N MET A 272 38.14 -16.44 -63.27
CA MET A 272 38.20 -14.97 -63.27
C MET A 272 36.83 -14.29 -63.39
N ILE A 273 35.82 -15.04 -63.86
CA ILE A 273 34.44 -14.56 -64.04
C ILE A 273 33.53 -15.23 -63.00
N TYR A 274 32.65 -14.44 -62.40
CA TYR A 274 31.61 -14.87 -61.47
C TYR A 274 30.23 -14.80 -62.13
N SER A 275 29.20 -15.36 -61.49
CA SER A 275 27.81 -15.18 -61.97
C SER A 275 27.45 -13.70 -61.96
N ASN A 276 26.46 -13.30 -62.76
CA ASN A 276 25.82 -11.99 -62.55
C ASN A 276 25.31 -11.92 -61.09
N PRO A 277 25.50 -10.80 -60.37
CA PRO A 277 24.89 -10.59 -59.07
C PRO A 277 23.36 -10.68 -59.16
N HIS A 278 22.75 -11.28 -58.14
CA HIS A 278 21.32 -11.50 -58.06
C HIS A 278 20.79 -11.05 -56.70
N THR A 279 19.91 -10.05 -56.72
CA THR A 279 19.25 -9.54 -55.52
C THR A 279 18.11 -10.45 -55.10
N ILE A 280 18.09 -10.86 -53.84
CA ILE A 280 17.05 -11.66 -53.20
C ILE A 280 16.52 -10.91 -51.97
N LEU A 281 15.24 -11.08 -51.67
CA LEU A 281 14.58 -10.58 -50.46
C LEU A 281 13.98 -11.81 -49.76
N THR A 282 14.34 -12.08 -48.51
CA THR A 282 13.77 -13.20 -47.76
C THR A 282 12.27 -13.02 -47.53
N ASP A 283 11.53 -14.12 -47.35
CA ASP A 283 10.07 -14.05 -47.16
C ASP A 283 9.69 -13.33 -45.86
N GLU A 284 8.46 -12.83 -45.76
CA GLU A 284 7.94 -12.31 -44.50
C GLU A 284 7.87 -13.42 -43.42
N ALA A 285 8.21 -13.06 -42.19
CA ALA A 285 7.93 -13.83 -40.98
C ALA A 285 6.97 -13.06 -40.07
N VAL A 286 6.48 -13.68 -39.00
CA VAL A 286 5.53 -13.00 -38.09
C VAL A 286 6.24 -11.86 -37.32
N PRO A 287 5.58 -10.69 -37.10
CA PRO A 287 6.24 -9.57 -36.43
C PRO A 287 6.65 -9.86 -34.97
N GLY A 288 7.64 -9.12 -34.49
CA GLY A 288 7.93 -8.96 -33.06
C GLY A 288 6.84 -8.21 -32.30
N ALA A 289 7.06 -8.03 -31.00
CA ALA A 289 6.08 -7.43 -30.11
C ALA A 289 6.05 -5.89 -30.26
N PRO A 290 4.88 -5.26 -30.49
CA PRO A 290 4.77 -3.80 -30.53
C PRO A 290 5.02 -3.21 -29.13
N PRO A 291 5.90 -2.19 -28.99
CA PRO A 291 6.13 -1.53 -27.71
C PRO A 291 4.89 -0.74 -27.27
N ILE A 292 4.38 -1.05 -26.08
CA ILE A 292 3.39 -0.21 -25.39
C ILE A 292 4.17 0.95 -24.77
N ALA A 293 3.81 2.19 -25.14
CA ALA A 293 4.56 3.40 -24.84
C ALA A 293 4.10 4.08 -23.55
N ASP A 294 2.78 4.21 -23.35
CA ASP A 294 2.18 4.75 -22.12
C ASP A 294 0.78 4.17 -21.89
N THR A 295 0.31 4.25 -20.64
CA THR A 295 -1.02 3.80 -20.20
C THR A 295 -1.61 4.78 -19.19
N ILE A 296 -2.68 5.49 -19.57
CA ILE A 296 -3.38 6.44 -18.71
C ILE A 296 -4.66 5.77 -18.18
N THR A 297 -4.67 5.48 -16.88
CA THR A 297 -5.79 4.90 -16.14
C THR A 297 -6.79 5.96 -15.69
N THR A 298 -8.09 5.69 -15.83
CA THR A 298 -9.14 6.31 -15.03
C THR A 298 -9.80 5.25 -14.14
N SER A 299 -10.85 5.58 -13.40
CA SER A 299 -11.60 4.57 -12.64
C SER A 299 -12.46 3.65 -13.51
N ARG A 300 -12.67 3.97 -14.80
CA ARG A 300 -13.58 3.20 -15.68
C ARG A 300 -13.03 3.01 -17.10
N SER A 301 -11.78 3.39 -17.34
CA SER A 301 -11.13 3.21 -18.64
C SER A 301 -9.60 3.18 -18.52
N ILE A 302 -8.97 2.59 -19.54
CA ILE A 302 -7.51 2.62 -19.75
C ILE A 302 -7.28 3.11 -21.18
N ALA A 303 -6.66 4.28 -21.32
CA ALA A 303 -6.06 4.70 -22.57
C ALA A 303 -4.67 4.06 -22.69
N VAL A 304 -4.36 3.48 -23.85
CA VAL A 304 -3.09 2.84 -24.15
C VAL A 304 -2.53 3.38 -25.46
N GLU A 305 -1.25 3.74 -25.45
CA GLU A 305 -0.48 4.24 -26.60
C GLU A 305 0.64 3.24 -26.93
N TRP A 306 0.94 3.04 -28.20
CA TRP A 306 1.88 2.03 -28.68
C TRP A 306 2.57 2.43 -29.99
N GLY A 307 3.80 1.96 -30.17
CA GLY A 307 4.54 2.08 -31.42
C GLY A 307 4.48 0.81 -32.28
N PRO A 308 4.97 0.87 -33.53
CA PRO A 308 5.32 -0.33 -34.29
C PRO A 308 6.51 -1.07 -33.62
N PRO A 309 6.66 -2.40 -33.83
CA PRO A 309 7.92 -3.10 -33.56
C PRO A 309 9.11 -2.40 -34.24
N SER A 310 10.33 -2.60 -33.75
CA SER A 310 11.51 -1.98 -34.38
C SER A 310 11.68 -2.47 -35.83
N LYS A 311 12.37 -1.71 -36.68
CA LYS A 311 12.50 -2.04 -38.12
C LYS A 311 12.99 -3.49 -38.36
N TYR A 312 13.87 -3.98 -37.50
CA TYR A 312 14.47 -5.33 -37.54
C TYR A 312 13.55 -6.43 -36.95
N GLU A 313 12.39 -6.05 -36.42
CA GLU A 313 11.37 -6.92 -35.82
C GLU A 313 10.01 -6.82 -36.54
N GLN A 314 9.88 -6.01 -37.60
CA GLN A 314 8.62 -5.94 -38.37
C GLN A 314 8.45 -7.14 -39.31
N ASN A 315 9.58 -7.70 -39.75
CA ASN A 315 9.74 -8.97 -40.50
C ASN A 315 8.80 -9.09 -41.71
N GLY A 316 8.41 -7.94 -42.28
CA GLY A 316 7.39 -7.79 -43.31
C GLY A 316 6.69 -6.43 -43.23
N ILE A 317 5.66 -6.23 -44.05
CA ILE A 317 4.87 -5.00 -44.08
C ILE A 317 3.72 -5.10 -43.08
N LEU A 318 3.75 -4.28 -42.02
CA LEU A 318 2.70 -4.23 -41.00
C LEU A 318 1.34 -3.84 -41.60
N LEU A 319 0.36 -4.74 -41.51
CA LEU A 319 -1.02 -4.53 -41.95
C LEU A 319 -1.89 -3.96 -40.82
N GLY A 320 -1.56 -4.25 -39.56
CA GLY A 320 -2.23 -3.66 -38.42
C GLY A 320 -1.84 -4.23 -37.06
N TYR A 321 -2.71 -3.96 -36.08
CA TYR A 321 -2.55 -4.39 -34.69
C TYR A 321 -3.84 -5.05 -34.20
N TYR A 322 -3.71 -5.95 -33.23
CA TYR A 322 -4.82 -6.46 -32.42
C TYR A 322 -4.55 -6.10 -30.96
N LEU A 323 -5.56 -5.55 -30.30
CA LEU A 323 -5.55 -5.27 -28.86
C LEU A 323 -6.60 -6.14 -28.19
N SER A 324 -6.20 -6.88 -27.16
CA SER A 324 -7.10 -7.66 -26.32
C SER A 324 -7.10 -7.12 -24.89
N TYR A 325 -8.24 -7.23 -24.21
CA TYR A 325 -8.36 -6.86 -22.79
C TYR A 325 -9.28 -7.84 -22.03
N ASN A 326 -9.08 -7.92 -20.71
CA ASN A 326 -9.82 -8.81 -19.80
C ASN A 326 -9.63 -10.30 -20.13
N THR A 327 -8.37 -10.73 -20.20
CA THR A 327 -7.92 -12.09 -20.57
C THR A 327 -8.27 -13.21 -19.56
N THR A 328 -9.06 -12.92 -18.53
CA THR A 328 -9.50 -13.89 -17.51
C THR A 328 -10.79 -14.65 -17.87
N SER A 329 -11.51 -14.25 -18.94
CA SER A 329 -12.65 -15.00 -19.50
C SER A 329 -12.25 -15.93 -20.65
N SER A 330 -13.03 -17.00 -20.87
CA SER A 330 -12.80 -17.99 -21.93
C SER A 330 -12.85 -17.42 -23.36
N ASP A 331 -13.56 -16.30 -23.54
CA ASP A 331 -13.63 -15.54 -24.76
C ASP A 331 -12.97 -14.17 -24.49
N PRO A 332 -11.83 -13.85 -25.14
CA PRO A 332 -11.14 -12.57 -24.96
C PRO A 332 -11.77 -11.46 -25.81
N ASN A 333 -11.88 -10.24 -25.27
CA ASN A 333 -12.35 -9.08 -26.02
C ASN A 333 -11.23 -8.57 -26.94
N ILE A 334 -11.18 -9.03 -28.19
CA ILE A 334 -10.18 -8.64 -29.18
C ILE A 334 -10.74 -7.53 -30.09
N MET A 335 -9.97 -6.46 -30.26
CA MET A 335 -10.22 -5.34 -31.16
C MET A 335 -9.11 -5.29 -32.22
N SER A 336 -9.45 -4.90 -33.45
CA SER A 336 -8.53 -4.89 -34.60
C SER A 336 -8.36 -3.48 -35.16
N PHE A 337 -7.12 -3.05 -35.33
CA PHE A 337 -6.75 -1.75 -35.87
C PHE A 337 -5.86 -1.89 -37.13
N ASN A 338 -5.81 -0.85 -37.95
CA ASN A 338 -4.85 -0.74 -39.05
C ASN A 338 -3.49 -0.23 -38.54
N SER A 339 -2.44 -0.32 -39.35
CA SER A 339 -1.07 0.02 -38.94
C SER A 339 -0.78 1.52 -38.74
N MET A 340 -1.76 2.41 -38.96
CA MET A 340 -1.67 3.85 -38.65
C MET A 340 -2.36 4.23 -37.31
N VAL A 341 -2.88 3.26 -36.56
CA VAL A 341 -3.44 3.49 -35.22
C VAL A 341 -2.37 3.17 -34.19
N GLU A 342 -2.02 4.17 -33.38
CA GLU A 342 -0.98 4.12 -32.36
C GLU A 342 -1.56 4.32 -30.93
N SER A 343 -2.87 4.53 -30.78
CA SER A 343 -3.51 4.60 -29.46
C SER A 343 -5.01 4.26 -29.47
N HIS A 344 -5.53 3.82 -28.32
CA HIS A 344 -6.95 3.52 -28.11
C HIS A 344 -7.34 3.62 -26.62
N THR A 345 -8.62 3.91 -26.33
CA THR A 345 -9.18 3.91 -24.97
C THR A 345 -10.15 2.77 -24.77
N VAL A 346 -9.83 1.87 -23.84
CA VAL A 346 -10.70 0.79 -23.39
C VAL A 346 -11.63 1.32 -22.30
N ASP A 347 -12.87 1.67 -22.66
CA ASP A 347 -13.90 2.17 -21.74
C ASP A 347 -14.76 1.05 -21.13
N GLY A 348 -15.48 1.37 -20.05
CA GLY A 348 -16.46 0.48 -19.41
C GLY A 348 -15.86 -0.52 -18.41
N LEU A 349 -14.63 -0.27 -17.96
CA LEU A 349 -13.92 -1.09 -16.99
C LEU A 349 -14.48 -0.91 -15.56
N SER A 350 -14.11 -1.83 -14.67
CA SER A 350 -14.50 -1.77 -13.25
C SER A 350 -13.49 -0.92 -12.47
N PRO A 351 -13.90 -0.06 -11.51
CA PRO A 351 -12.95 0.67 -10.66
C PRO A 351 -12.10 -0.24 -9.78
N TYR A 352 -10.91 0.23 -9.44
CA TYR A 352 -9.96 -0.46 -8.56
C TYR A 352 -9.80 -1.96 -8.88
N THR A 353 -9.59 -2.25 -10.17
CA THR A 353 -9.54 -3.61 -10.72
C THR A 353 -8.34 -3.72 -11.65
N ASN A 354 -7.56 -4.80 -11.52
CA ASN A 354 -6.44 -5.09 -12.40
C ASN A 354 -6.94 -5.62 -13.75
N HIS A 355 -6.60 -4.90 -14.82
CA HIS A 355 -6.97 -5.19 -16.19
C HIS A 355 -5.71 -5.40 -17.03
N THR A 356 -5.53 -6.63 -17.54
CA THR A 356 -4.45 -6.96 -18.48
C THR A 356 -4.88 -6.62 -19.90
N LEU A 357 -4.05 -5.84 -20.59
CA LEU A 357 -4.15 -5.51 -22.01
C LEU A 357 -2.98 -6.19 -22.74
N CYS A 358 -3.26 -6.92 -23.82
CA CYS A 358 -2.23 -7.54 -24.66
C CYS A 358 -2.40 -7.13 -26.12
N LEU A 359 -1.33 -6.62 -26.72
CA LEU A 359 -1.24 -6.02 -28.06
C LEU A 359 -0.26 -6.82 -28.94
N TRP A 360 -0.63 -7.15 -30.17
CA TRP A 360 0.29 -7.73 -31.16
C TRP A 360 0.10 -7.12 -32.55
N ALA A 361 1.18 -7.03 -33.31
CA ALA A 361 1.16 -6.61 -34.71
C ALA A 361 0.86 -7.80 -35.65
N TRP A 362 0.48 -7.54 -36.90
CA TRP A 362 0.32 -8.59 -37.91
C TRP A 362 0.69 -8.11 -39.33
N ASN A 363 1.20 -9.03 -40.15
CA ASN A 363 1.57 -8.84 -41.56
C ASN A 363 1.00 -9.97 -42.43
N SER A 364 1.57 -10.27 -43.60
CA SER A 364 1.05 -11.35 -44.46
C SER A 364 1.45 -12.76 -44.02
N ALA A 365 2.54 -12.90 -43.26
CA ALA A 365 2.97 -14.17 -42.65
C ALA A 365 2.09 -14.56 -41.45
N GLY A 366 1.59 -13.58 -40.67
CA GLY A 366 0.55 -13.82 -39.66
C GLY A 366 0.58 -12.85 -38.48
N ASN A 367 0.03 -13.33 -37.35
CA ASN A 367 0.04 -12.61 -36.07
C ASN A 367 1.41 -12.73 -35.41
N GLY A 368 1.97 -11.59 -35.01
CA GLY A 368 3.25 -11.48 -34.32
C GLY A 368 3.20 -11.83 -32.83
N SER A 369 4.34 -11.63 -32.18
CA SER A 369 4.47 -11.73 -30.72
C SER A 369 3.63 -10.66 -30.01
N MET A 370 3.15 -10.99 -28.82
CA MET A 370 2.30 -10.09 -28.02
C MET A 370 3.08 -9.40 -26.90
N SER A 371 2.90 -8.09 -26.81
CA SER A 371 3.29 -7.24 -25.67
C SER A 371 2.10 -7.13 -24.74
N CYS A 372 2.31 -7.31 -23.43
CA CYS A 372 1.24 -7.26 -22.44
C CYS A 372 1.58 -6.30 -21.30
N VAL A 373 0.61 -5.49 -20.89
CA VAL A 373 0.67 -4.61 -19.71
C VAL A 373 -0.52 -4.93 -18.81
N THR A 374 -0.37 -4.79 -17.50
CA THR A 374 -1.48 -4.90 -16.54
C THR A 374 -1.53 -3.61 -15.73
N ASN A 375 -2.68 -2.97 -15.73
CA ASN A 375 -2.92 -1.73 -15.01
C ASN A 375 -4.11 -1.90 -14.08
N GLU A 376 -4.02 -1.31 -12.88
CA GLU A 376 -5.17 -1.13 -12.00
C GLU A 376 -5.91 0.16 -12.40
N THR A 377 -7.22 0.08 -12.63
CA THR A 377 -8.06 1.27 -12.76
C THR A 377 -8.07 2.07 -11.45
N GLU A 378 -8.23 3.40 -11.54
CA GLU A 378 -8.30 4.21 -10.32
C GLU A 378 -9.48 3.81 -9.43
N GLN A 379 -9.39 4.18 -8.15
CA GLN A 379 -10.54 4.10 -7.23
C GLN A 379 -11.68 5.00 -7.71
N ASP A 380 -12.92 4.65 -7.38
CA ASP A 380 -14.16 5.43 -7.52
C ASP A 380 -14.85 5.49 -6.14
N VAL A 381 -15.99 6.15 -6.03
CA VAL A 381 -16.79 6.12 -4.79
C VAL A 381 -17.47 4.76 -4.61
N PRO A 382 -17.66 4.25 -3.38
CA PRO A 382 -18.30 2.98 -3.13
C PRO A 382 -19.77 2.89 -3.58
N SER A 383 -20.20 1.67 -3.86
CA SER A 383 -21.62 1.31 -3.76
C SER A 383 -22.11 1.39 -2.30
N ALA A 384 -23.43 1.28 -2.09
CA ALA A 384 -24.00 1.30 -0.74
C ALA A 384 -23.53 0.07 0.08
N PRO A 385 -23.33 0.23 1.42
CA PRO A 385 -23.16 -0.89 2.34
C PRO A 385 -24.34 -1.87 2.25
N GLN A 386 -24.10 -3.13 2.61
CA GLN A 386 -25.07 -4.20 2.51
C GLN A 386 -25.68 -4.55 3.87
N ASN A 387 -26.88 -5.14 3.89
CA ASN A 387 -27.50 -5.75 5.07
C ASN A 387 -27.53 -4.86 6.32
N LEU A 388 -27.75 -3.54 6.15
CA LEU A 388 -27.91 -2.59 7.25
C LEU A 388 -29.13 -2.97 8.11
N ALA A 389 -28.92 -3.21 9.39
CA ALA A 389 -29.95 -3.55 10.36
C ALA A 389 -29.60 -3.08 11.78
N ALA A 390 -30.60 -2.78 12.59
CA ALA A 390 -30.42 -2.72 14.04
C ALA A 390 -30.28 -4.15 14.61
N ARG A 391 -29.28 -4.34 15.47
CA ARG A 391 -29.04 -5.57 16.21
C ARG A 391 -29.72 -5.55 17.57
N GLU A 392 -29.56 -4.44 18.30
CA GLU A 392 -30.09 -4.21 19.65
C GLU A 392 -30.63 -2.78 19.71
N VAL A 393 -31.92 -2.63 20.02
CA VAL A 393 -32.60 -1.33 20.16
C VAL A 393 -32.92 -1.12 21.64
N HIS A 394 -32.48 0.00 22.19
CA HIS A 394 -32.69 0.39 23.58
C HIS A 394 -33.30 1.80 23.66
N PRO A 395 -33.80 2.25 24.83
CA PRO A 395 -34.50 3.52 24.90
C PRO A 395 -33.67 4.76 24.56
N ARG A 396 -32.33 4.71 24.61
CA ARG A 396 -31.44 5.84 24.30
C ARG A 396 -30.18 5.46 23.51
N ASN A 397 -30.16 4.27 22.93
CA ASN A 397 -29.08 3.82 22.05
C ASN A 397 -29.59 2.75 21.06
N ILE A 398 -28.96 2.69 19.89
CA ILE A 398 -29.24 1.71 18.83
C ILE A 398 -27.89 1.14 18.38
N SER A 399 -27.72 -0.17 18.52
CA SER A 399 -26.56 -0.91 18.01
C SER A 399 -26.84 -1.37 16.59
N LEU A 400 -26.14 -0.77 15.61
CA LEU A 400 -26.25 -1.06 14.19
C LEU A 400 -25.22 -2.08 13.74
N LYS A 401 -25.56 -2.88 12.72
CA LYS A 401 -24.63 -3.67 11.91
C LYS A 401 -24.93 -3.50 10.43
N TRP A 402 -23.88 -3.52 9.61
CA TRP A 402 -23.94 -3.74 8.16
C TRP A 402 -22.82 -4.70 7.74
N ASP A 403 -22.82 -5.06 6.47
CA ASP A 403 -21.71 -5.70 5.76
C ASP A 403 -21.14 -4.72 4.73
N SER A 404 -19.89 -4.92 4.29
CA SER A 404 -19.21 -4.02 3.34
C SER A 404 -19.92 -3.93 1.98
N PRO A 405 -19.73 -2.83 1.22
CA PRO A 405 -20.34 -2.65 -0.10
C PRO A 405 -20.02 -3.79 -1.09
N ALA A 406 -21.00 -4.17 -1.91
CA ALA A 406 -20.84 -5.24 -2.92
C ALA A 406 -19.80 -4.88 -4.00
N GLN A 407 -19.68 -3.58 -4.30
CA GLN A 407 -18.66 -2.98 -5.13
C GLN A 407 -17.96 -1.90 -4.29
N PRO A 408 -16.82 -2.23 -3.64
CA PRO A 408 -16.07 -1.26 -2.84
C PRO A 408 -15.48 -0.12 -3.68
N ASN A 409 -15.15 -0.40 -4.95
CA ASN A 409 -14.55 0.52 -5.93
C ASN A 409 -13.22 1.17 -5.47
N GLY A 410 -12.59 0.63 -4.43
CA GLY A 410 -11.45 1.24 -3.76
C GLY A 410 -11.24 0.64 -2.37
N ILE A 411 -10.29 1.22 -1.63
CA ILE A 411 -10.08 0.89 -0.22
C ILE A 411 -11.10 1.66 0.61
N ILE A 412 -11.96 0.94 1.33
CA ILE A 412 -12.88 1.57 2.29
C ILE A 412 -12.07 2.10 3.47
N LEU A 413 -12.06 3.42 3.65
CA LEU A 413 -11.35 4.11 4.72
C LEU A 413 -12.19 4.16 6.00
N GLU A 414 -13.47 4.45 5.84
CA GLU A 414 -14.45 4.62 6.93
C GLU A 414 -15.88 4.46 6.41
N TYR A 415 -16.83 4.40 7.35
CA TYR A 415 -18.26 4.56 7.13
C TYR A 415 -18.73 5.85 7.81
N ASN A 416 -19.48 6.69 7.09
CA ASN A 416 -20.26 7.78 7.66
C ASN A 416 -21.67 7.25 7.99
N ILE A 417 -22.09 7.40 9.25
CA ILE A 417 -23.43 7.13 9.73
C ILE A 417 -24.09 8.46 10.04
N THR A 418 -25.01 8.90 9.19
CA THR A 418 -25.84 10.07 9.44
C THR A 418 -27.18 9.62 10.02
N TYR A 419 -27.63 10.22 11.12
CA TYR A 419 -28.92 9.89 11.70
C TYR A 419 -29.67 11.15 12.09
N MET A 420 -30.96 11.17 11.76
CA MET A 420 -31.83 12.32 11.97
C MET A 420 -33.19 11.92 12.51
N TYR A 421 -33.81 12.82 13.27
CA TYR A 421 -35.19 12.69 13.71
C TYR A 421 -35.92 14.02 13.52
N THR A 422 -37.25 13.97 13.52
CA THR A 422 -38.09 15.15 13.33
C THR A 422 -38.93 15.40 14.58
N TRP A 423 -38.82 16.59 15.16
CA TRP A 423 -39.57 17.01 16.35
C TRP A 423 -40.24 18.35 16.09
N GLU A 424 -41.59 18.39 16.17
CA GLU A 424 -42.42 19.59 15.93
C GLU A 424 -42.12 20.34 14.60
N GLY A 425 -41.57 19.64 13.61
CA GLY A 425 -41.17 20.19 12.31
C GLY A 425 -39.74 20.73 12.24
N MET A 426 -38.99 20.71 13.35
CA MET A 426 -37.53 20.82 13.33
C MET A 426 -36.90 19.47 12.99
N ILE A 427 -35.75 19.50 12.31
CA ILE A 427 -34.93 18.32 12.02
C ILE A 427 -33.62 18.49 12.79
N ASP A 428 -33.28 17.53 13.65
CA ASP A 428 -31.92 17.39 14.18
C ASP A 428 -31.23 16.23 13.47
N SER A 429 -29.95 16.40 13.15
CA SER A 429 -29.16 15.47 12.33
C SER A 429 -27.72 15.42 12.82
N GLN A 430 -27.23 14.23 13.10
CA GLN A 430 -25.91 13.97 13.66
C GLN A 430 -25.12 13.04 12.72
N GLU A 431 -23.79 13.18 12.68
CA GLU A 431 -22.90 12.30 11.92
C GLU A 431 -21.93 11.57 12.86
N VAL A 432 -21.68 10.28 12.59
CA VAL A 432 -20.70 9.45 13.30
C VAL A 432 -19.87 8.68 12.30
N PHE A 433 -18.54 8.74 12.46
CA PHE A 433 -17.59 8.06 11.58
C PHE A 433 -16.98 6.85 12.30
N THR A 434 -16.81 5.73 11.59
CA THR A 434 -16.17 4.51 12.13
C THR A 434 -15.48 3.71 11.04
N THR A 435 -14.47 2.92 11.41
CA THR A 435 -13.84 1.95 10.51
C THR A 435 -14.48 0.56 10.58
N ASP A 436 -15.21 0.26 11.65
CA ASP A 436 -15.90 -1.03 11.87
C ASP A 436 -17.26 -1.09 11.16
N THR A 437 -17.75 -2.29 10.81
CA THR A 437 -19.10 -2.45 10.23
C THR A 437 -20.23 -2.53 11.27
N THR A 438 -19.98 -2.02 12.47
CA THR A 438 -20.91 -1.91 13.58
C THR A 438 -20.68 -0.62 14.35
N VAL A 439 -21.74 0.05 14.79
CA VAL A 439 -21.65 1.23 15.68
C VAL A 439 -22.82 1.26 16.66
N GLN A 440 -22.60 1.79 17.86
CA GLN A 440 -23.67 2.07 18.81
C GLN A 440 -23.97 3.57 18.82
N LEU A 441 -25.07 3.97 18.19
CA LEU A 441 -25.60 5.33 18.32
C LEU A 441 -26.09 5.51 19.76
N SER A 442 -25.78 6.63 20.40
CA SER A 442 -26.05 6.87 21.83
C SER A 442 -26.55 8.29 22.10
N ASN A 443 -27.02 8.53 23.33
CA ASN A 443 -27.71 9.77 23.74
C ASN A 443 -28.98 10.07 22.91
N LEU A 444 -29.62 9.05 22.37
CA LEU A 444 -30.87 9.18 21.61
C LEU A 444 -32.04 9.51 22.55
N THR A 445 -33.07 10.16 22.01
CA THR A 445 -34.35 10.37 22.68
C THR A 445 -35.15 9.06 22.68
N ALA A 446 -35.93 8.80 23.73
CA ALA A 446 -36.79 7.61 23.83
C ALA A 446 -38.09 7.77 23.04
N ASP A 447 -38.69 6.65 22.62
CA ASP A 447 -39.93 6.60 21.84
C ASP A 447 -39.88 7.54 20.60
N THR A 448 -38.74 7.55 19.91
CA THR A 448 -38.43 8.48 18.82
C THR A 448 -37.93 7.70 17.61
N THR A 449 -38.54 7.94 16.45
CA THR A 449 -38.11 7.34 15.17
C THR A 449 -36.96 8.12 14.56
N TYR A 450 -35.84 7.43 14.34
CA TYR A 450 -34.66 7.94 13.67
C TYR A 450 -34.60 7.38 12.24
N SER A 451 -34.39 8.26 11.26
CA SER A 451 -33.97 7.89 9.91
C SER A 451 -32.44 7.86 9.90
N ILE A 452 -31.88 6.67 9.71
CA ILE A 452 -30.46 6.36 9.81
C ILE A 452 -29.94 6.03 8.41
N GLN A 453 -28.83 6.60 7.99
CA GLN A 453 -28.16 6.31 6.74
C GLN A 453 -26.71 5.93 6.97
N VAL A 454 -26.23 4.89 6.29
CA VAL A 454 -24.81 4.47 6.34
C VAL A 454 -24.23 4.46 4.94
N ALA A 455 -23.11 5.15 4.74
CA ALA A 455 -22.36 5.19 3.48
C ALA A 455 -20.88 4.89 3.73
N ALA A 456 -20.24 4.15 2.83
CA ALA A 456 -18.80 3.90 2.87
C ALA A 456 -18.01 5.01 2.15
N ARG A 457 -16.76 5.27 2.53
CA ARG A 457 -15.86 6.27 1.92
C ARG A 457 -14.58 5.63 1.39
N THR A 458 -14.16 6.02 0.18
CA THR A 458 -12.81 5.80 -0.38
C THR A 458 -12.05 7.13 -0.49
N VAL A 459 -10.80 7.11 -0.97
CA VAL A 459 -10.02 8.34 -1.25
C VAL A 459 -10.71 9.29 -2.23
N LYS A 460 -11.62 8.81 -3.09
CA LYS A 460 -12.41 9.67 -4.01
C LYS A 460 -13.62 10.34 -3.35
N GLY A 461 -14.05 9.88 -2.18
CA GLY A 461 -15.19 10.44 -1.47
C GLY A 461 -16.18 9.41 -0.92
N GLN A 462 -17.33 9.92 -0.45
CA GLN A 462 -18.41 9.13 0.12
C GLN A 462 -19.27 8.51 -1.00
N GLY A 463 -19.55 7.22 -0.86
CA GLY A 463 -20.40 6.44 -1.76
C GLY A 463 -21.89 6.65 -1.51
N GLN A 464 -22.71 5.81 -2.14
CA GLN A 464 -24.15 5.80 -1.89
C GLN A 464 -24.45 5.37 -0.44
N SER A 465 -25.50 5.92 0.16
CA SER A 465 -26.00 5.49 1.46
C SER A 465 -27.05 4.38 1.35
N MET A 466 -27.05 3.47 2.32
CA MET A 466 -28.21 2.63 2.63
C MET A 466 -28.97 3.25 3.80
N ALA A 467 -30.31 3.31 3.71
CA ALA A 467 -31.16 3.88 4.75
C ALA A 467 -31.92 2.80 5.55
N LEU A 468 -32.18 3.09 6.82
CA LEU A 468 -32.93 2.29 7.78
C LEU A 468 -33.74 3.25 8.68
N GLU A 469 -34.98 2.88 9.03
CA GLU A 469 -35.79 3.62 10.00
C GLU A 469 -36.01 2.75 11.25
N GLU A 470 -35.69 3.27 12.43
CA GLU A 470 -35.80 2.57 13.71
C GLU A 470 -36.37 3.48 14.79
N THR A 471 -37.22 2.94 15.65
CA THR A 471 -37.81 3.68 16.79
C THR A 471 -37.16 3.21 18.09
N THR A 472 -36.58 4.15 18.85
CA THR A 472 -36.06 3.85 20.20
C THR A 472 -37.17 3.39 21.13
N LEU A 473 -36.86 2.47 22.05
CA LEU A 473 -37.86 1.97 22.99
C LEU A 473 -38.34 3.06 23.96
N ILE A 474 -39.54 2.87 24.52
CA ILE A 474 -40.03 3.63 25.68
C ILE A 474 -39.06 3.45 26.87
N ALA A 475 -38.75 4.54 27.57
CA ALA A 475 -37.89 4.52 28.76
C ALA A 475 -38.73 4.52 30.04
N ILE A 476 -38.13 4.09 31.17
CA ILE A 476 -38.65 4.44 32.49
C ILE A 476 -38.55 5.96 32.63
N PRO A 477 -39.60 6.67 33.06
CA PRO A 477 -39.57 8.11 33.18
C PRO A 477 -38.58 8.56 34.25
N GLY A 478 -37.98 9.74 34.08
CA GLY A 478 -37.25 10.38 35.16
C GLY A 478 -38.17 10.74 36.33
N LYS A 479 -37.60 11.13 37.47
CA LYS A 479 -38.41 11.63 38.58
C LYS A 479 -39.05 12.98 38.22
N PRO A 480 -40.34 13.22 38.54
CA PRO A 480 -40.93 14.55 38.48
C PRO A 480 -40.17 15.56 39.35
N LEU A 481 -40.10 16.80 38.90
CA LEU A 481 -39.29 17.87 39.51
C LEU A 481 -40.17 18.93 40.17
N ASN A 482 -39.56 19.74 41.05
CA ASN A 482 -40.14 20.95 41.64
C ASN A 482 -41.58 20.80 42.19
N VAL A 483 -41.87 19.66 42.82
CA VAL A 483 -43.19 19.33 43.40
C VAL A 483 -43.55 20.34 44.48
N ARG A 484 -44.59 21.14 44.20
CA ARG A 484 -45.00 22.33 44.96
C ARG A 484 -46.50 22.28 45.21
N GLY A 485 -46.94 22.66 46.40
CA GLY A 485 -48.37 22.74 46.74
C GLY A 485 -48.79 24.15 47.11
N THR A 486 -49.99 24.54 46.69
CA THR A 486 -50.69 25.74 47.14
C THR A 486 -52.03 25.34 47.74
N ALA A 487 -52.24 25.65 49.02
CA ALA A 487 -53.55 25.42 49.64
C ALA A 487 -54.58 26.41 49.08
N LEU A 488 -55.73 25.88 48.68
CA LEU A 488 -56.81 26.63 48.03
C LEU A 488 -57.85 27.11 49.05
N ASP A 489 -58.24 26.21 49.95
CA ASP A 489 -59.15 26.45 51.06
C ASP A 489 -58.86 25.46 52.21
N GLN A 490 -59.65 25.51 53.30
CA GLN A 490 -59.50 24.63 54.47
C GLN A 490 -59.70 23.12 54.20
N SER A 491 -59.93 22.70 52.96
CA SER A 491 -60.20 21.31 52.56
C SER A 491 -59.55 20.88 51.24
N ALA A 492 -58.77 21.76 50.58
CA ALA A 492 -58.18 21.49 49.27
C ALA A 492 -56.77 22.10 49.09
N ILE A 493 -55.90 21.33 48.43
CA ILE A 493 -54.54 21.74 48.02
C ILE A 493 -54.36 21.43 46.54
N THR A 494 -53.94 22.41 45.76
CA THR A 494 -53.47 22.19 44.39
C THR A 494 -51.97 21.89 44.42
N VAL A 495 -51.58 20.71 43.94
CA VAL A 495 -50.19 20.31 43.77
C VAL A 495 -49.81 20.39 42.30
N GLN A 496 -48.62 20.92 42.04
CA GLN A 496 -48.01 21.06 40.72
C GLN A 496 -46.62 20.48 40.74
N TRP A 497 -46.14 20.04 39.57
CA TRP A 497 -44.79 19.55 39.36
C TRP A 497 -44.33 19.95 37.97
N ASP A 498 -43.02 19.90 37.77
CA ASP A 498 -42.42 20.02 36.45
C ASP A 498 -42.10 18.61 35.94
N GLU A 499 -42.14 18.44 34.61
CA GLU A 499 -41.89 17.15 33.98
C GLU A 499 -40.40 16.74 34.13
N PRO A 500 -40.07 15.44 33.98
CA PRO A 500 -38.68 15.00 34.01
C PRO A 500 -37.89 15.58 32.83
N ASP A 501 -36.66 16.06 33.06
CA ASP A 501 -35.79 16.76 32.08
C ASP A 501 -35.56 16.04 30.74
N LEU A 502 -35.83 14.73 30.67
CA LEU A 502 -35.46 13.86 29.56
C LEU A 502 -36.62 12.95 29.19
N TYR A 503 -37.18 13.16 28.00
CA TYR A 503 -38.35 12.44 27.47
C TYR A 503 -38.17 10.91 27.52
N ALA A 504 -39.27 10.22 27.77
CA ALA A 504 -39.32 8.78 28.04
C ALA A 504 -40.36 8.03 27.21
N GLY A 505 -41.10 8.72 26.33
CA GLY A 505 -42.38 8.27 25.78
C GLY A 505 -43.58 8.87 26.55
N PRO A 506 -44.82 8.61 26.09
CA PRO A 506 -46.05 9.06 26.72
C PRO A 506 -46.07 8.74 28.21
N THR A 507 -46.04 9.80 29.04
CA THR A 507 -45.89 9.71 30.48
C THR A 507 -47.17 10.14 31.18
N THR A 508 -47.63 9.34 32.13
CA THR A 508 -48.80 9.64 32.97
C THR A 508 -48.39 9.75 34.44
N TYR A 509 -49.15 10.53 35.21
CA TYR A 509 -48.82 10.88 36.59
C TYR A 509 -49.87 10.39 37.58
N THR A 510 -49.41 9.90 38.73
CA THR A 510 -50.23 9.59 39.91
C THR A 510 -49.76 10.46 41.09
N VAL A 511 -50.70 11.11 41.77
CA VAL A 511 -50.44 11.86 43.01
C VAL A 511 -50.70 10.96 44.21
N LEU A 512 -49.68 10.73 45.04
CA LEU A 512 -49.80 10.07 46.33
C LEU A 512 -49.87 11.13 47.43
N VAL A 513 -50.91 11.05 48.27
CA VAL A 513 -51.16 11.97 49.39
C VAL A 513 -50.73 11.32 50.69
N TYR A 514 -49.99 12.04 51.53
CA TYR A 514 -49.56 11.57 52.85
C TYR A 514 -49.84 12.62 53.94
N ASP A 515 -50.14 12.13 55.14
CA ASP A 515 -50.12 12.92 56.37
C ASP A 515 -48.66 13.24 56.74
N ALA A 516 -48.34 14.50 57.05
CA ALA A 516 -46.99 14.90 57.45
C ALA A 516 -46.73 14.78 58.97
N GLU A 517 -47.76 14.49 59.77
CA GLU A 517 -47.71 14.42 61.23
C GLU A 517 -47.96 12.99 61.77
N ALA A 518 -48.28 12.03 60.89
CA ALA A 518 -48.39 10.61 61.23
C ALA A 518 -47.02 9.94 61.52
N GLU A 519 -47.00 9.00 62.48
CA GLU A 519 -45.80 8.24 62.85
C GLU A 519 -45.32 7.24 61.76
N THR A 520 -46.10 7.04 60.70
CA THR A 520 -45.82 6.09 59.61
C THR A 520 -46.23 6.67 58.26
N ASP A 521 -45.38 6.51 57.24
CA ASP A 521 -45.60 6.96 55.84
C ASP A 521 -46.69 6.14 55.10
N THR A 522 -47.91 6.09 55.62
CA THR A 522 -49.05 5.44 54.96
C THR A 522 -49.69 6.40 53.95
N VAL A 523 -49.83 5.96 52.70
CA VAL A 523 -50.60 6.67 51.67
C VAL A 523 -52.05 6.85 52.14
N LEU A 524 -52.53 8.09 52.19
CA LEU A 524 -53.92 8.43 52.48
C LEU A 524 -54.82 8.25 51.26
N ASP A 525 -54.35 8.70 50.09
CA ASP A 525 -55.10 8.68 48.83
C ASP A 525 -54.15 8.58 47.62
N THR A 526 -54.67 8.12 46.48
CA THR A 526 -53.93 7.81 45.25
C THR A 526 -54.74 8.28 44.04
N LEU A 527 -54.39 9.47 43.53
CA LEU A 527 -55.17 10.17 42.52
C LEU A 527 -54.50 10.07 41.14
N GLN A 528 -55.26 9.63 40.13
CA GLN A 528 -54.79 9.52 38.75
C GLN A 528 -54.89 10.87 38.04
N ALA A 529 -53.75 11.52 37.78
CA ALA A 529 -53.69 12.82 37.11
C ALA A 529 -53.62 12.73 35.57
N GLY A 530 -53.29 11.56 35.03
CA GLY A 530 -53.09 11.37 33.59
C GLY A 530 -51.89 12.17 33.09
N GLU A 531 -52.02 12.84 31.95
CA GLU A 531 -50.97 13.67 31.33
C GLU A 531 -50.86 15.08 31.97
N LEU A 532 -51.64 15.40 33.01
CA LEU A 532 -51.62 16.74 33.63
C LEU A 532 -50.43 16.89 34.60
N THR A 533 -49.79 18.06 34.58
CA THR A 533 -48.71 18.47 35.51
C THR A 533 -49.19 19.24 36.75
N SER A 534 -50.51 19.26 36.96
CA SER A 534 -51.19 19.97 38.04
C SER A 534 -52.47 19.24 38.43
N TRP A 535 -52.71 19.07 39.74
CA TRP A 535 -53.92 18.41 40.25
C TRP A 535 -54.41 19.04 41.55
N THR A 536 -55.73 19.11 41.75
CA THR A 536 -56.33 19.60 43.00
C THR A 536 -56.81 18.44 43.85
N VAL A 537 -56.12 18.22 44.98
CA VAL A 537 -56.52 17.28 46.03
C VAL A 537 -57.59 17.96 46.89
N SER A 538 -58.68 17.26 47.21
CA SER A 538 -59.82 17.82 47.96
C SER A 538 -60.37 16.81 48.96
N GLY A 539 -61.13 17.28 49.95
CA GLY A 539 -61.61 16.46 51.07
C GLY A 539 -60.57 16.30 52.19
N LEU A 540 -59.53 17.13 52.20
CA LEU A 540 -58.53 17.19 53.26
C LEU A 540 -59.15 17.75 54.56
N LYS A 541 -58.61 17.35 55.71
CA LYS A 541 -58.91 18.00 57.00
C LYS A 541 -58.27 19.40 57.04
N ALA A 542 -58.95 20.34 57.68
CA ALA A 542 -58.46 21.69 57.96
C ALA A 542 -57.27 21.69 58.93
N TYR A 543 -56.46 22.75 58.89
CA TYR A 543 -55.23 22.95 59.68
C TYR A 543 -54.24 21.75 59.73
N SER A 544 -54.38 20.78 58.83
CA SER A 544 -53.56 19.57 58.82
C SER A 544 -52.45 19.68 57.78
N SER A 545 -51.27 19.17 58.10
CA SER A 545 -50.08 19.22 57.23
C SER A 545 -49.99 17.98 56.35
N TYR A 546 -49.87 18.16 55.03
CA TYR A 546 -49.75 17.07 54.06
C TYR A 546 -48.48 17.21 53.24
N TYR A 547 -47.88 16.10 52.81
CA TYR A 547 -46.88 16.10 51.74
C TYR A 547 -47.32 15.18 50.60
N PHE A 548 -46.78 15.46 49.41
CA PHE A 548 -47.14 14.79 48.17
C PHE A 548 -45.92 14.11 47.55
N VAL A 549 -46.16 12.98 46.89
CA VAL A 549 -45.19 12.31 46.03
C VAL A 549 -45.86 12.07 44.68
N ILE A 550 -45.22 12.51 43.61
CA ILE A 550 -45.72 12.33 42.25
C ILE A 550 -45.01 11.12 41.64
N VAL A 551 -45.77 10.17 41.11
CA VAL A 551 -45.23 9.00 40.42
C VAL A 551 -45.50 9.14 38.93
N ALA A 552 -44.44 9.31 38.14
CA ALA A 552 -44.49 9.25 36.68
C ALA A 552 -44.49 7.79 36.23
N MET A 553 -45.24 7.46 35.17
CA MET A 553 -45.42 6.11 34.65
C MET A 553 -45.41 6.09 33.11
N THR A 554 -44.68 5.15 32.53
CA THR A 554 -44.73 4.74 31.11
C THR A 554 -44.93 3.22 31.04
N GLU A 555 -45.06 2.65 29.84
CA GLU A 555 -45.13 1.18 29.68
C GLU A 555 -43.87 0.44 30.18
N ALA A 556 -42.71 1.11 30.21
CA ALA A 556 -41.44 0.53 30.66
C ALA A 556 -41.28 0.49 32.19
N GLY A 557 -42.07 1.27 32.94
CA GLY A 557 -42.00 1.33 34.40
C GLY A 557 -42.42 2.68 34.99
N ASN A 558 -42.11 2.89 36.26
CA ASN A 558 -42.47 4.12 36.98
C ASN A 558 -41.34 4.65 37.86
N MET A 559 -41.42 5.95 38.19
CA MET A 559 -40.47 6.62 39.08
C MET A 559 -41.17 7.69 39.91
N SER A 560 -40.89 7.71 41.22
CA SER A 560 -41.39 8.69 42.17
C SER A 560 -40.50 9.93 42.26
N SER A 561 -41.13 11.09 42.47
CA SER A 561 -40.47 12.32 42.92
C SER A 561 -39.86 12.16 44.32
N ASP A 562 -39.05 13.13 44.73
CA ASP A 562 -38.83 13.37 46.16
C ASP A 562 -40.14 13.82 46.83
N ARG A 563 -40.21 13.79 48.16
CA ARG A 563 -41.36 14.35 48.91
C ARG A 563 -41.43 15.86 48.68
N SER A 564 -42.63 16.40 48.48
CA SER A 564 -42.84 17.85 48.56
C SER A 564 -42.47 18.37 49.96
N ALA A 565 -42.22 19.67 50.08
CA ALA A 565 -42.32 20.32 51.39
C ALA A 565 -43.75 20.09 51.96
N PRO A 566 -43.92 19.96 53.30
CA PRO A 566 -45.25 19.89 53.89
C PRO A 566 -46.05 21.17 53.60
N ILE A 567 -47.30 21.01 53.20
CA ILE A 567 -48.26 22.08 52.96
C ILE A 567 -49.43 21.90 53.94
N THR A 568 -49.60 22.85 54.84
CA THR A 568 -50.71 22.88 55.80
C THR A 568 -51.92 23.57 55.17
N THR A 569 -53.09 22.93 55.20
CA THR A 569 -54.36 23.58 54.83
C THR A 569 -54.67 24.74 55.78
N PRO A 570 -55.28 25.85 55.33
CA PRO A 570 -55.80 26.91 56.19
C PRO A 570 -56.63 26.42 57.39
N PRO A 571 -56.65 27.16 58.51
CA PRO A 571 -57.62 26.96 59.57
C PRO A 571 -59.07 26.96 59.04
N GLY A 572 -59.89 26.05 59.56
CA GLY A 572 -61.33 26.00 59.30
C GLY A 572 -62.13 26.91 60.23
N ALA A 573 -63.43 26.66 60.32
CA ALA A 573 -64.24 27.17 61.43
C ALA A 573 -63.96 26.34 62.71
N PRO A 574 -63.97 26.93 63.92
CA PRO A 574 -63.77 26.19 65.17
C PRO A 574 -64.77 25.05 65.36
N VAL A 575 -64.34 23.90 65.90
CA VAL A 575 -65.22 22.77 66.19
C VAL A 575 -65.86 22.95 67.57
N VAL A 576 -67.19 23.02 67.65
CA VAL A 576 -67.93 23.32 68.89
C VAL A 576 -68.26 22.04 69.64
N ASP A 577 -67.90 21.96 70.94
CA ASP A 577 -68.45 20.91 71.82
C ASP A 577 -69.86 21.31 72.29
N GLN A 578 -70.88 20.67 71.71
CA GLN A 578 -72.28 20.93 72.02
C GLN A 578 -72.71 20.44 73.41
N ALA A 579 -71.91 19.61 74.10
CA ALA A 579 -72.18 19.20 75.48
C ALA A 579 -71.85 20.30 76.50
N ILE A 580 -71.00 21.28 76.14
CA ILE A 580 -70.47 22.30 77.06
C ILE A 580 -71.21 23.62 76.83
N LYS A 581 -72.26 23.87 77.62
CA LYS A 581 -73.00 25.14 77.63
C LYS A 581 -72.39 26.19 78.57
N PRO A 582 -72.55 27.50 78.28
CA PRO A 582 -72.31 28.57 79.24
C PRO A 582 -73.18 28.42 80.50
N GLN A 583 -72.61 28.73 81.67
CA GLN A 583 -73.25 28.54 82.98
C GLN A 583 -73.48 29.88 83.70
N GLU A 584 -74.49 29.95 84.56
CA GLU A 584 -74.78 31.13 85.40
C GLU A 584 -73.62 31.38 86.40
N GLY A 585 -73.18 32.63 86.53
CA GLY A 585 -72.11 33.05 87.46
C GLY A 585 -72.63 33.41 88.86
N SER A 586 -71.76 33.96 89.71
CA SER A 586 -72.09 34.15 91.14
C SER A 586 -73.18 35.18 91.44
N ASP A 587 -73.33 36.21 90.61
CA ASP A 587 -74.13 37.40 90.94
C ASP A 587 -75.00 37.92 89.78
N SER A 588 -76.21 38.36 90.13
CA SER A 588 -77.19 39.02 89.24
C SER A 588 -77.74 40.29 89.89
N THR A 589 -77.84 41.38 89.15
CA THR A 589 -78.43 42.65 89.63
C THR A 589 -79.68 43.02 88.83
N THR A 590 -80.22 44.21 89.03
CA THR A 590 -81.36 44.73 88.28
C THR A 590 -81.02 45.02 86.81
N THR A 591 -79.76 45.27 86.48
CA THR A 591 -79.30 45.61 85.12
C THR A 591 -78.12 44.77 84.63
N THR A 592 -77.60 43.85 85.45
CA THR A 592 -76.44 42.99 85.10
C THR A 592 -76.66 41.51 85.40
N LEU A 593 -75.96 40.63 84.67
CA LEU A 593 -75.98 39.17 84.83
C LEU A 593 -74.59 38.58 84.62
N THR A 594 -74.04 37.86 85.61
CA THR A 594 -72.75 37.18 85.44
C THR A 594 -72.94 35.84 84.72
N ILE A 595 -72.11 35.55 83.72
CA ILE A 595 -72.08 34.27 83.02
C ILE A 595 -70.65 33.72 82.95
N THR A 596 -70.49 32.43 83.20
CA THR A 596 -69.22 31.71 83.09
C THR A 596 -69.12 31.00 81.74
N PHE A 597 -68.05 31.28 81.00
CA PHE A 597 -67.65 30.53 79.81
C PHE A 597 -66.48 29.60 80.12
N THR A 598 -66.26 28.54 79.31
CA THR A 598 -65.16 27.58 79.53
C THR A 598 -64.36 27.31 78.25
N SER A 599 -63.04 27.20 78.35
CA SER A 599 -62.15 26.99 77.19
C SER A 599 -62.17 25.58 76.60
N GLY A 600 -63.06 24.70 77.08
CA GLY A 600 -63.40 23.43 76.43
C GLY A 600 -64.49 23.55 75.35
N MET A 601 -65.20 24.69 75.26
CA MET A 601 -66.32 24.87 74.33
C MET A 601 -65.95 24.77 72.83
N PHE A 602 -64.66 24.96 72.50
CA PHE A 602 -64.17 24.92 71.12
C PHE A 602 -62.89 24.09 71.06
N SER A 603 -62.89 23.04 70.24
CA SER A 603 -61.70 22.27 69.89
C SER A 603 -60.86 23.02 68.85
N GLN A 604 -59.54 22.89 68.98
CA GLN A 604 -58.53 23.49 68.09
C GLN A 604 -58.12 22.54 66.94
N GLU A 605 -58.89 21.47 66.70
CA GLU A 605 -58.65 20.48 65.63
C GLU A 605 -58.67 21.10 64.23
N ASN A 606 -59.58 22.06 63.98
CA ASN A 606 -59.60 22.87 62.75
C ASN A 606 -58.62 24.07 62.79
N GLY A 607 -57.66 24.08 63.73
CA GLY A 607 -56.69 25.14 63.94
C GLY A 607 -56.93 26.00 65.18
N PRO A 608 -55.97 26.88 65.52
CA PRO A 608 -56.03 27.71 66.71
C PRO A 608 -57.23 28.67 66.64
N VAL A 609 -58.04 28.64 67.70
CA VAL A 609 -59.04 29.67 67.97
C VAL A 609 -58.28 30.91 68.44
N ASP A 610 -58.25 31.94 67.60
CA ASP A 610 -57.54 33.20 67.84
C ASP A 610 -58.34 34.11 68.78
N THR A 611 -59.62 34.33 68.48
CA THR A 611 -60.45 35.30 69.17
C THR A 611 -61.87 34.81 69.41
N TYR A 612 -62.56 35.41 70.37
CA TYR A 612 -63.98 35.18 70.67
C TYR A 612 -64.74 36.49 70.88
N THR A 613 -66.06 36.47 70.78
CA THR A 613 -66.95 37.54 71.26
C THR A 613 -68.18 36.97 71.95
N VAL A 614 -68.77 37.75 72.85
CA VAL A 614 -70.01 37.41 73.55
C VAL A 614 -71.21 37.94 72.79
N ILE A 615 -72.16 37.07 72.46
CA ILE A 615 -73.46 37.42 71.86
C ILE A 615 -74.55 37.24 72.91
N VAL A 616 -75.38 38.26 73.11
CA VAL A 616 -76.45 38.32 74.11
C VAL A 616 -77.80 38.54 73.43
N ALA A 617 -78.85 37.88 73.88
CA ALA A 617 -80.22 38.03 73.37
C ALA A 617 -81.25 37.98 74.51
N GLU A 618 -82.37 38.68 74.37
CA GLU A 618 -83.54 38.49 75.23
C GLU A 618 -84.24 37.17 74.84
N ASP A 619 -84.63 36.33 75.80
CA ASP A 619 -85.18 35.00 75.48
C ASP A 619 -86.64 35.07 75.01
N THR A 620 -86.85 34.70 73.75
CA THR A 620 -88.15 34.64 73.08
C THR A 620 -88.72 33.23 72.98
N GLY A 621 -88.00 32.21 73.44
CA GLY A 621 -88.37 30.79 73.29
C GLY A 621 -88.13 30.20 71.90
N SER A 622 -87.40 30.90 71.02
CA SER A 622 -87.11 30.49 69.64
C SER A 622 -85.69 30.89 69.20
N LEU A 623 -84.68 30.45 69.96
CA LEU A 623 -83.25 30.72 69.74
C LEU A 623 -82.47 29.40 69.58
N ASP A 624 -82.68 28.73 68.45
CA ASP A 624 -82.15 27.39 68.19
C ASP A 624 -80.77 27.36 67.50
N GLY A 625 -79.98 26.35 67.86
CA GLY A 625 -78.83 25.86 67.10
C GLY A 625 -77.48 26.56 67.35
N PRO A 626 -76.36 25.80 67.45
CA PRO A 626 -75.04 26.36 67.12
C PRO A 626 -74.96 26.62 65.62
N SER A 627 -74.34 27.73 65.23
CA SER A 627 -74.23 28.16 63.82
C SER A 627 -72.77 28.37 63.45
N THR A 628 -72.33 27.70 62.38
CA THR A 628 -71.03 27.88 61.72
C THR A 628 -71.17 28.82 60.54
N GLY A 629 -70.25 29.76 60.36
CA GLY A 629 -70.33 30.72 59.25
C GLY A 629 -68.97 31.20 58.74
N HIS A 630 -69.01 31.76 57.54
CA HIS A 630 -67.84 32.30 56.85
C HIS A 630 -67.54 33.74 57.32
N GLU A 631 -66.32 34.20 57.06
CA GLU A 631 -65.76 35.50 57.50
C GLU A 631 -66.71 36.70 57.30
N ASN A 632 -67.45 36.73 56.20
CA ASN A 632 -68.34 37.83 55.83
C ASN A 632 -69.71 37.84 56.56
N ASP A 633 -70.12 36.74 57.21
CA ASP A 633 -71.42 36.64 57.90
C ASP A 633 -71.37 37.20 59.34
N THR A 634 -71.09 38.50 59.40
CA THR A 634 -70.95 39.27 60.64
C THR A 634 -72.26 39.96 61.06
N THR A 635 -73.43 39.44 60.64
CA THR A 635 -74.73 40.11 60.73
C THR A 635 -75.39 40.11 62.14
N VAL A 636 -74.58 40.23 63.19
CA VAL A 636 -75.03 40.42 64.57
C VAL A 636 -75.08 41.91 64.88
N LEU A 637 -76.17 42.38 65.49
CA LEU A 637 -76.37 43.81 65.77
C LEU A 637 -75.41 44.33 66.85
N THR A 638 -75.13 45.63 66.84
CA THR A 638 -74.53 46.31 68.01
C THR A 638 -75.58 46.53 69.10
N TRP A 639 -75.17 46.65 70.38
CA TRP A 639 -76.09 46.98 71.47
C TRP A 639 -76.90 48.26 71.19
N SER A 640 -76.25 49.29 70.63
CA SER A 640 -76.89 50.56 70.23
C SER A 640 -78.01 50.40 69.20
N GLU A 641 -77.96 49.38 68.34
CA GLU A 641 -79.00 49.09 67.34
C GLU A 641 -80.09 48.18 67.89
N ALA A 642 -79.85 47.51 69.02
CA ALA A 642 -80.73 46.50 69.62
C ALA A 642 -81.48 46.99 70.86
N LYS A 643 -80.91 47.91 71.66
CA LYS A 643 -81.40 48.32 73.00
C LYS A 643 -82.87 48.76 73.02
N ASP A 644 -83.29 49.51 72.00
CA ASP A 644 -84.63 50.13 71.91
C ASP A 644 -85.69 49.17 71.33
N ARG A 645 -85.32 47.93 71.03
CA ARG A 645 -86.23 46.88 70.55
C ARG A 645 -86.73 46.03 71.72
N ASP A 646 -87.99 45.60 71.67
CA ASP A 646 -88.59 44.68 72.65
C ASP A 646 -89.28 43.54 71.87
N PRO A 647 -88.83 42.28 72.00
CA PRO A 647 -87.63 41.81 72.73
C PRO A 647 -86.31 42.31 72.11
N VAL A 648 -85.22 42.36 72.90
CA VAL A 648 -83.87 42.68 72.40
C VAL A 648 -83.36 41.52 71.52
N PRO A 649 -83.08 41.71 70.22
CA PRO A 649 -82.54 40.67 69.36
C PRO A 649 -81.07 40.35 69.72
N PRO A 650 -80.50 39.25 69.20
CA PRO A 650 -79.08 38.93 69.36
C PRO A 650 -78.17 40.10 68.96
N TYR A 651 -77.40 40.58 69.93
CA TYR A 651 -76.41 41.64 69.75
C TYR A 651 -75.03 41.20 70.26
N GLN A 652 -73.98 41.76 69.66
CA GLN A 652 -72.61 41.50 70.05
C GLN A 652 -72.20 42.48 71.16
N ALA A 653 -71.93 41.93 72.35
CA ALA A 653 -71.66 42.69 73.58
C ALA A 653 -70.19 43.10 73.74
N THR A 654 -69.25 42.48 73.02
CA THR A 654 -67.82 42.81 73.09
C THR A 654 -67.18 42.93 71.71
N ASP A 655 -66.08 43.68 71.61
CA ASP A 655 -65.10 43.46 70.54
C ASP A 655 -64.56 42.01 70.57
N LYS A 656 -63.84 41.60 69.52
CA LYS A 656 -63.09 40.33 69.51
C LYS A 656 -62.02 40.35 70.61
N ARG A 657 -62.01 39.33 71.47
CA ARG A 657 -61.06 39.13 72.60
C ARG A 657 -60.18 37.90 72.36
N PRO A 658 -58.89 37.88 72.74
CA PRO A 658 -58.02 36.72 72.52
C PRO A 658 -58.49 35.44 73.24
N TYR A 659 -58.30 34.29 72.61
CA TYR A 659 -58.61 32.96 73.14
C TYR A 659 -57.33 32.11 73.30
N PRO A 660 -57.26 31.14 74.24
CA PRO A 660 -58.16 30.93 75.36
C PRO A 660 -58.14 32.10 76.35
N PHE A 661 -59.13 32.18 77.22
CA PHE A 661 -59.36 33.34 78.08
C PHE A 661 -58.14 33.72 78.92
N SER A 662 -57.64 34.94 78.73
CA SER A 662 -56.51 35.48 79.49
C SER A 662 -57.00 36.42 80.58
N SER A 663 -57.09 35.94 81.83
CA SER A 663 -57.46 36.78 82.97
C SER A 663 -56.49 37.96 83.11
N ALA A 664 -56.99 39.18 83.00
CA ALA A 664 -56.18 40.37 83.24
C ALA A 664 -55.61 40.36 84.68
N SER A 665 -54.33 40.68 84.84
CA SER A 665 -53.67 40.88 86.13
C SER A 665 -53.40 39.64 87.03
N ARG A 666 -53.20 38.44 86.47
CA ARG A 666 -52.52 37.33 87.18
C ARG A 666 -51.40 36.67 86.36
N SER A 667 -50.45 36.04 87.05
CA SER A 667 -49.15 35.60 86.50
C SER A 667 -49.25 34.41 85.53
N LYS A 668 -48.39 34.39 84.49
CA LYS A 668 -48.31 33.40 83.40
C LYS A 668 -47.99 31.93 83.81
N ARG A 669 -48.73 31.31 84.74
CA ARG A 669 -48.58 29.88 85.09
C ARG A 669 -49.87 29.08 85.28
N GLN A 670 -51.04 29.71 85.16
CA GLN A 670 -52.32 29.05 84.92
C GLN A 670 -53.16 29.99 84.06
N ALA A 671 -53.48 29.58 82.82
CA ALA A 671 -54.66 30.08 82.15
C ALA A 671 -55.86 29.42 82.84
N SER A 672 -56.90 30.18 83.17
CA SER A 672 -58.12 29.59 83.73
C SER A 672 -58.86 28.83 82.65
N GLN A 673 -59.40 27.65 82.98
CA GLN A 673 -60.29 26.91 82.08
C GLN A 673 -61.66 27.58 81.94
N SER A 674 -61.91 28.66 82.68
CA SER A 674 -63.13 29.46 82.65
C SER A 674 -62.84 30.96 82.76
N ASP A 675 -63.80 31.78 82.33
CA ASP A 675 -63.79 33.24 82.45
C ASP A 675 -65.22 33.72 82.76
N GLU A 676 -65.34 34.66 83.69
CA GLU A 676 -66.64 35.24 84.07
C GLU A 676 -66.84 36.57 83.35
N PHE A 677 -67.94 36.66 82.61
CA PHE A 677 -68.35 37.86 81.90
C PHE A 677 -69.61 38.42 82.56
N VAL A 678 -69.51 39.60 83.15
CA VAL A 678 -70.67 40.33 83.67
C VAL A 678 -71.37 41.01 82.49
N ILE A 679 -72.52 40.51 82.07
CA ILE A 679 -73.36 41.12 81.03
C ILE A 679 -74.03 42.38 81.62
N GLY A 680 -74.06 43.48 80.87
CA GLY A 680 -74.82 44.71 81.20
C GLY A 680 -74.10 45.71 82.10
N GLU A 681 -72.82 45.51 82.40
CA GLU A 681 -72.04 46.37 83.32
C GLU A 681 -71.62 47.72 82.72
N GLU A 682 -71.54 47.84 81.39
CA GLU A 682 -70.93 49.02 80.76
C GLU A 682 -71.92 50.18 80.54
N ASP A 683 -71.55 51.39 80.97
CA ASP A 683 -72.18 52.61 80.46
C ASP A 683 -71.76 52.86 79.00
N CYS A 684 -72.60 52.39 78.08
CA CYS A 684 -72.39 52.51 76.66
C CYS A 684 -72.73 53.90 76.08
N GLU A 685 -73.44 54.76 76.82
CA GLU A 685 -73.82 56.08 76.29
C GLU A 685 -72.68 57.10 76.40
N SER A 686 -71.78 56.94 77.39
CA SER A 686 -70.59 57.80 77.54
C SER A 686 -69.38 57.37 76.69
N GLN A 687 -69.18 56.08 76.43
CA GLN A 687 -67.88 55.57 75.91
C GLN A 687 -67.75 55.45 74.38
N ARG A 688 -68.83 55.56 73.59
CA ARG A 688 -68.81 55.48 72.10
C ARG A 688 -68.08 54.25 71.51
N LYS A 689 -68.11 53.09 72.17
CA LYS A 689 -67.59 51.83 71.59
C LYS A 689 -68.50 51.34 70.45
N ARG A 690 -67.95 50.58 69.49
CA ARG A 690 -68.72 49.98 68.39
C ARG A 690 -69.54 48.78 68.87
N PHE A 691 -68.92 47.90 69.66
CA PHE A 691 -69.59 46.83 70.39
C PHE A 691 -69.50 47.18 71.88
N CYS A 692 -70.57 46.94 72.64
CA CYS A 692 -70.65 47.44 74.00
C CYS A 692 -71.64 46.62 74.84
N ASN A 693 -71.32 46.46 76.12
CA ASN A 693 -72.00 45.55 77.03
C ASN A 693 -73.03 46.29 77.90
N GLY A 694 -73.98 46.98 77.25
CA GLY A 694 -74.85 47.95 77.90
C GLY A 694 -75.99 47.37 78.73
N PRO A 695 -76.55 48.18 79.65
CA PRO A 695 -77.43 47.71 80.73
C PRO A 695 -78.65 46.92 80.24
N LEU A 696 -78.95 45.84 80.97
CA LEU A 696 -80.09 44.97 80.73
C LEU A 696 -81.38 45.56 81.33
N LYS A 697 -82.53 45.16 80.76
CA LYS A 697 -83.84 45.55 81.26
C LYS A 697 -84.15 44.81 82.58
N PRO A 698 -84.60 45.48 83.66
CA PRO A 698 -84.99 44.82 84.90
C PRO A 698 -86.13 43.81 84.72
N GLY A 699 -86.01 42.65 85.37
CA GLY A 699 -87.00 41.57 85.36
C GLY A 699 -87.15 40.76 84.06
N LYS A 700 -86.42 41.08 82.98
CA LYS A 700 -86.41 40.31 81.73
C LYS A 700 -85.45 39.10 81.82
N THR A 701 -85.67 38.13 80.93
CA THR A 701 -84.85 36.92 80.80
C THR A 701 -83.96 37.04 79.57
N TYR A 702 -82.68 36.70 79.72
CA TYR A 702 -81.66 36.75 78.68
C TYR A 702 -80.95 35.40 78.53
N ARG A 703 -80.29 35.21 77.39
CA ARG A 703 -79.29 34.16 77.16
C ARG A 703 -78.06 34.75 76.49
N ALA A 704 -76.91 34.12 76.70
CA ALA A 704 -75.69 34.44 75.97
C ALA A 704 -75.02 33.21 75.37
N LYS A 705 -74.22 33.42 74.33
CA LYS A 705 -73.36 32.42 73.68
C LYS A 705 -72.01 33.05 73.31
N LEU A 706 -71.00 32.22 73.10
CA LEU A 706 -69.76 32.66 72.46
C LEU A 706 -69.83 32.47 70.95
N ARG A 707 -69.26 33.41 70.21
CA ARG A 707 -68.81 33.21 68.83
C ARG A 707 -67.28 33.16 68.83
N ALA A 708 -66.71 32.02 68.49
CA ALA A 708 -65.26 31.83 68.34
C ALA A 708 -64.84 32.00 66.88
N PHE A 709 -63.62 32.50 66.66
CA PHE A 709 -63.02 32.74 65.34
C PHE A 709 -61.64 32.09 65.25
N THR A 710 -61.28 31.55 64.08
CA THR A 710 -59.85 31.33 63.74
C THR A 710 -59.23 32.61 63.17
N GLU A 711 -57.92 32.63 62.98
CA GLU A 711 -57.15 33.76 62.41
C GLU A 711 -57.74 34.28 61.09
N ASN A 712 -58.24 33.38 60.25
CA ASN A 712 -58.90 33.68 58.97
C ASN A 712 -60.37 34.16 59.11
N GLY A 713 -60.82 34.51 60.32
CA GLY A 713 -62.14 35.07 60.56
C GLY A 713 -63.34 34.12 60.39
N LEU A 714 -63.12 32.86 59.96
CA LEU A 714 -64.14 31.81 59.99
C LEU A 714 -64.60 31.55 61.43
N TYR A 715 -65.90 31.33 61.62
CA TYR A 715 -66.49 31.35 62.97
C TYR A 715 -67.42 30.17 63.26
N ALA A 716 -67.55 29.86 64.55
CA ALA A 716 -68.57 28.97 65.07
C ALA A 716 -69.14 29.48 66.39
N ASP A 717 -70.47 29.33 66.55
CA ASP A 717 -71.19 29.75 67.73
C ASP A 717 -71.40 28.58 68.71
N SER A 718 -71.14 28.79 70.00
CA SER A 718 -71.57 27.87 71.06
C SER A 718 -73.09 27.77 71.11
N SER A 719 -73.61 26.72 71.75
CA SER A 719 -75.01 26.76 72.22
C SER A 719 -75.24 27.97 73.14
N TYR A 720 -76.46 28.49 73.12
CA TYR A 720 -76.91 29.45 74.13
C TYR A 720 -76.92 28.84 75.53
N SER A 721 -76.73 29.70 76.53
CA SER A 721 -76.92 29.40 77.94
C SER A 721 -78.34 28.91 78.26
N GLU A 722 -78.50 28.41 79.49
CA GLU A 722 -79.82 28.38 80.12
C GLU A 722 -80.33 29.80 80.41
N GLN A 723 -81.57 29.91 80.89
CA GLN A 723 -82.26 31.20 81.11
C GLN A 723 -81.68 31.97 82.30
N LEU A 724 -81.06 33.12 82.03
CA LEU A 724 -80.53 34.05 83.05
C LEU A 724 -81.52 35.20 83.25
N LYS A 725 -81.74 35.69 84.48
CA LYS A 725 -82.82 36.66 84.76
C LYS A 725 -82.42 37.79 85.71
N THR A 726 -82.67 39.04 85.32
CA THR A 726 -82.33 40.23 86.13
C THR A 726 -83.25 40.39 87.34
N ALA A 727 -82.69 40.96 88.42
CA ALA A 727 -83.37 41.21 89.69
C ALA A 727 -84.34 42.40 89.65
N ALA A 728 -84.99 42.69 90.78
CA ALA A 728 -85.88 43.84 90.98
C ALA A 728 -85.35 44.79 92.08
N GLU A 729 -85.62 46.09 91.96
CA GLU A 729 -84.97 47.15 92.76
C GLU A 729 -85.34 47.15 94.26
N SER A 730 -84.32 47.26 95.13
CA SER A 730 -84.46 47.69 96.53
C SER A 730 -83.10 48.18 97.13
N PRO A 731 -83.08 49.06 98.16
CA PRO A 731 -81.88 49.81 98.58
C PRO A 731 -81.02 49.16 99.72
N PRO A 732 -79.78 49.64 99.98
CA PRO A 732 -78.67 48.81 100.52
C PRO A 732 -78.03 49.24 101.87
N GLN A 733 -77.12 48.42 102.43
CA GLN A 733 -76.08 48.82 103.41
C GLN A 733 -74.94 47.77 103.64
N ASP A 734 -73.68 48.24 103.73
CA ASP A 734 -72.54 47.85 104.63
C ASP A 734 -72.12 46.37 104.94
N LEU A 735 -70.86 45.98 105.25
CA LEU A 735 -69.48 46.54 105.11
C LEU A 735 -68.40 45.50 105.62
N THR A 736 -67.16 45.47 105.07
CA THR A 736 -65.86 44.94 105.65
C THR A 736 -65.67 43.42 105.98
N LEU A 737 -64.47 42.79 106.15
CA LEU A 737 -63.04 42.91 105.69
C LEU A 737 -62.18 41.73 106.31
N ILE A 738 -60.82 41.71 106.19
CA ILE A 738 -59.75 41.10 107.09
C ILE A 738 -58.90 39.87 106.62
N ILE A 739 -57.59 40.09 106.34
CA ILE A 739 -56.33 39.26 106.54
C ILE A 739 -56.23 37.81 105.92
N GLY A 740 -55.12 37.21 105.43
CA GLY A 740 -53.65 37.46 105.29
C GLY A 740 -52.85 36.11 105.39
N ALA A 741 -51.54 35.89 105.13
CA ALA A 741 -50.40 36.62 104.51
C ALA A 741 -49.12 35.70 104.40
N ALA A 742 -47.98 36.19 103.83
CA ALA A 742 -46.55 35.78 103.99
C ALA A 742 -45.80 34.76 103.04
N ALA A 743 -44.65 35.22 102.48
CA ALA A 743 -43.39 34.56 101.99
C ALA A 743 -43.40 33.36 101.00
N GLY A 744 -42.46 33.15 100.06
CA GLY A 744 -41.25 33.89 99.58
C GLY A 744 -39.90 33.25 99.99
N GLY A 745 -38.85 33.07 99.14
CA GLY A 745 -38.65 33.29 97.69
C GLY A 745 -37.15 33.18 97.25
N ALA A 746 -36.83 33.39 95.95
CA ALA A 746 -35.48 33.55 95.31
C ALA A 746 -34.52 32.32 95.23
N ALA A 747 -33.39 32.29 94.48
CA ALA A 747 -33.07 32.80 93.12
C ALA A 747 -31.69 32.29 92.58
N PHE A 748 -31.60 32.04 91.26
CA PHE A 748 -30.53 32.42 90.29
C PHE A 748 -29.02 32.28 90.63
N LEU A 749 -28.24 31.52 89.82
CA LEU A 749 -26.81 31.78 89.55
C LEU A 749 -26.22 30.99 88.35
N LEU A 750 -25.12 31.53 87.78
CA LEU A 750 -24.15 30.95 86.85
C LEU A 750 -24.53 30.66 85.38
N LEU A 751 -24.51 31.74 84.58
CA LEU A 751 -24.15 31.73 83.15
C LEU A 751 -22.83 32.51 82.98
N VAL A 752 -21.67 31.90 83.21
CA VAL A 752 -20.34 32.24 82.61
C VAL A 752 -19.35 31.07 82.80
N ILE A 753 -19.33 30.10 81.87
CA ILE A 753 -18.08 29.39 81.50
C ILE A 753 -18.03 29.33 79.97
N VAL A 754 -17.46 30.38 79.41
CA VAL A 754 -16.99 30.48 78.02
C VAL A 754 -15.49 30.85 78.13
N ILE A 755 -14.74 30.77 77.02
CA ILE A 755 -13.35 31.25 76.93
C ILE A 755 -12.31 30.35 77.65
N THR A 756 -12.46 29.03 77.52
CA THR A 756 -11.34 28.06 77.55
C THR A 756 -11.82 26.77 76.85
N VAL A 757 -11.19 26.24 75.79
CA VAL A 757 -9.92 26.57 75.12
C VAL A 757 -10.17 26.75 73.61
N VAL A 758 -9.87 27.92 73.06
CA VAL A 758 -10.00 28.25 71.60
C VAL A 758 -8.74 27.88 70.79
N CYS A 759 -7.71 27.35 71.45
CA CYS A 759 -6.40 27.12 70.86
C CYS A 759 -6.34 25.83 70.00
N LEU A 760 -6.09 26.00 68.70
CA LEU A 760 -5.69 24.96 67.71
C LEU A 760 -6.80 23.94 67.40
N LYS A 761 -7.56 23.98 66.29
CA LYS A 761 -7.39 24.56 64.94
C LYS A 761 -6.22 23.96 64.13
N GLN A 762 -6.59 23.04 63.20
CA GLN A 762 -5.87 22.66 61.96
C GLN A 762 -4.61 21.76 62.14
N ARG A 763 -4.16 20.90 61.18
CA ARG A 763 -4.56 20.60 59.77
C ARG A 763 -3.95 19.27 59.23
N ARG A 764 -4.60 18.66 58.20
CA ARG A 764 -4.05 17.93 57.01
C ARG A 764 -3.35 16.52 57.06
N ASN A 765 -3.94 15.60 56.27
CA ASN A 765 -3.38 14.84 55.11
C ASN A 765 -2.61 13.49 55.18
N LYS A 766 -3.10 12.55 54.33
CA LYS A 766 -2.42 11.42 53.60
C LYS A 766 -1.92 10.24 54.48
N ARG A 767 -1.74 8.99 53.98
CA ARG A 767 -1.50 8.47 52.61
C ARG A 767 -1.78 6.93 52.47
N GLN A 768 -2.37 6.44 51.35
CA GLN A 768 -2.34 5.06 50.73
C GLN A 768 -2.75 3.84 51.61
N GLU A 769 -3.21 2.64 51.19
CA GLU A 769 -3.51 1.93 49.90
C GLU A 769 -4.60 0.80 50.20
N MET A 770 -5.07 -0.22 49.43
CA MET A 770 -4.98 -0.79 48.05
C MET A 770 -6.14 -1.84 47.85
N VAL A 771 -6.25 -2.50 46.67
CA VAL A 771 -6.91 -3.84 46.40
C VAL A 771 -8.47 -3.89 46.47
N VAL A 772 -9.26 -4.51 45.57
CA VAL A 772 -9.10 -5.14 44.22
C VAL A 772 -10.47 -5.12 43.48
N VAL A 773 -10.48 -5.24 42.15
CA VAL A 773 -11.67 -5.41 41.28
C VAL A 773 -11.42 -6.59 40.29
N PRO A 774 -12.43 -7.40 39.87
CA PRO A 774 -12.19 -8.72 39.26
C PRO A 774 -12.28 -8.75 37.71
N PRO A 775 -11.84 -9.85 37.08
CA PRO A 775 -12.15 -10.18 35.69
C PRO A 775 -13.33 -11.17 35.58
N GLN A 776 -14.27 -10.92 34.66
CA GLN A 776 -15.12 -11.96 34.08
C GLN A 776 -14.46 -12.56 32.84
N ALA A 777 -14.88 -13.76 32.46
CA ALA A 777 -14.40 -14.45 31.25
C ALA A 777 -15.22 -14.03 30.01
N LEU A 778 -14.59 -14.13 28.84
CA LEU A 778 -15.27 -14.34 27.56
C LEU A 778 -14.61 -15.52 26.84
N LEU A 779 -15.34 -16.18 25.94
CA LEU A 779 -14.96 -17.47 25.33
C LEU A 779 -14.74 -17.33 23.81
N ASP A 780 -13.93 -18.22 23.25
CA ASP A 780 -13.52 -18.24 21.83
C ASP A 780 -14.66 -18.43 20.83
N ILE A 781 -14.51 -17.83 19.65
CA ILE A 781 -15.08 -18.32 18.39
C ILE A 781 -14.02 -18.19 17.27
N HIS A 782 -13.61 -19.32 16.68
CA HIS A 782 -12.83 -19.39 15.43
C HIS A 782 -13.75 -19.22 14.20
N LEU A 783 -13.20 -18.82 13.04
CA LEU A 783 -13.55 -19.26 11.66
C LEU A 783 -12.49 -18.71 10.65
N PRO A 784 -12.46 -19.05 9.34
CA PRO A 784 -11.24 -19.62 8.72
C PRO A 784 -10.61 -18.78 7.60
N ALA A 785 -9.58 -19.34 6.93
CA ALA A 785 -8.72 -18.65 5.96
C ALA A 785 -8.97 -19.03 4.48
N SER A 786 -9.01 -18.00 3.62
CA SER A 786 -9.02 -17.99 2.14
C SER A 786 -9.08 -16.51 1.71
N GLU A 787 -8.35 -15.97 0.73
CA GLU A 787 -7.26 -16.42 -0.15
C GLU A 787 -6.27 -15.25 -0.32
N GLN A 788 -5.01 -15.50 -0.70
CA GLN A 788 -3.99 -14.45 -0.89
C GLN A 788 -3.73 -14.20 -2.38
N GLN A 789 -3.84 -12.94 -2.81
CA GLN A 789 -3.36 -12.48 -4.11
C GLN A 789 -2.40 -11.30 -3.89
N MET A 790 -1.16 -11.44 -4.33
CA MET A 790 -0.11 -10.43 -4.14
C MET A 790 -0.22 -9.34 -5.20
N VAL A 791 -0.15 -8.07 -4.77
CA VAL A 791 -0.03 -6.91 -5.67
C VAL A 791 1.42 -6.40 -5.57
N GLU A 792 2.14 -6.40 -6.68
CA GLU A 792 3.52 -5.90 -6.74
C GLU A 792 3.54 -4.38 -6.93
N THR A 793 3.53 -3.62 -5.82
CA THR A 793 3.82 -2.19 -5.86
C THR A 793 5.30 -1.96 -6.15
N SER A 794 5.66 -1.80 -7.43
CA SER A 794 7.05 -1.51 -7.83
C SER A 794 7.57 -0.21 -7.21
N SER A 795 8.75 -0.28 -6.60
CA SER A 795 9.41 0.91 -6.04
C SER A 795 9.90 1.86 -7.13
N ARG A 796 10.02 3.15 -6.81
CA ARG A 796 10.47 4.19 -7.75
C ARG A 796 11.67 4.98 -7.17
N PRO A 797 12.91 4.47 -7.34
CA PRO A 797 14.12 5.19 -6.91
C PRO A 797 14.26 6.56 -7.57
N ILE A 798 14.74 7.54 -6.81
CA ILE A 798 14.86 8.95 -7.21
C ILE A 798 16.35 9.29 -7.38
N TYR A 799 16.76 9.97 -8.46
CA TYR A 799 18.17 10.38 -8.61
C TYR A 799 18.57 11.45 -7.58
N LYS A 800 19.80 11.38 -7.05
CA LYS A 800 20.28 12.35 -6.04
C LYS A 800 20.18 13.80 -6.50
N THR A 801 20.43 14.05 -7.79
CA THR A 801 20.33 15.36 -8.42
C THR A 801 18.91 15.92 -8.44
N GLU A 802 17.91 15.04 -8.47
CA GLU A 802 16.48 15.36 -8.53
C GLU A 802 15.83 15.33 -7.14
N PHE A 803 16.48 14.72 -6.14
CA PHE A 803 15.92 14.47 -4.82
C PHE A 803 15.45 15.74 -4.10
N VAL A 804 16.12 16.88 -4.29
CA VAL A 804 15.70 18.17 -3.71
C VAL A 804 14.41 18.70 -4.36
N GLU A 805 14.30 18.64 -5.70
CA GLU A 805 13.08 19.05 -6.43
C GLU A 805 11.92 18.08 -6.15
N HIS A 806 12.19 16.78 -6.06
CA HIS A 806 11.26 15.78 -5.58
C HIS A 806 10.76 16.12 -4.16
N MET A 807 11.65 16.48 -3.23
CA MET A 807 11.27 16.86 -1.87
C MET A 807 10.46 18.16 -1.80
N GLU A 808 10.82 19.17 -2.59
CA GLU A 808 10.01 20.39 -2.71
C GLU A 808 8.60 20.07 -3.25
N LYS A 809 8.48 19.21 -4.27
CA LYS A 809 7.21 18.75 -4.83
C LYS A 809 6.37 17.95 -3.83
N MET A 810 6.97 16.98 -3.13
CA MET A 810 6.27 16.11 -2.18
C MET A 810 5.82 16.86 -0.91
N SER A 811 6.55 17.92 -0.53
CA SER A 811 6.22 18.75 0.65
C SER A 811 5.29 19.94 0.35
N ALA A 812 5.14 20.35 -0.92
CA ALA A 812 4.41 21.55 -1.34
C ALA A 812 2.95 21.62 -0.87
N ASP A 813 2.26 20.49 -0.77
CA ASP A 813 0.85 20.41 -0.34
C ASP A 813 0.75 19.90 1.11
N ASN A 814 1.29 20.69 2.04
CA ASN A 814 1.33 20.37 3.48
C ASN A 814 1.83 18.93 3.79
N GLN A 815 2.84 18.47 3.04
CA GLN A 815 3.41 17.11 3.12
C GLN A 815 2.50 15.93 2.71
N TYR A 816 1.29 16.19 2.20
CA TYR A 816 0.27 15.17 1.84
C TYR A 816 0.81 13.96 1.06
N TRP A 817 1.68 14.18 0.07
CA TRP A 817 2.23 13.10 -0.75
C TRP A 817 3.18 12.16 0.00
N LEU A 818 3.86 12.65 1.04
CA LEU A 818 4.62 11.80 1.97
C LEU A 818 3.72 11.04 2.94
N GLU A 819 2.54 11.59 3.26
CA GLU A 819 1.52 10.90 4.06
C GLU A 819 0.87 9.74 3.29
N ASP A 820 0.57 9.95 2.01
CA ASP A 820 -0.02 8.95 1.12
C ASP A 820 0.98 7.82 0.79
N GLU A 821 2.20 8.16 0.38
CA GLU A 821 3.29 7.19 0.16
C GLU A 821 3.53 6.33 1.40
N TYR A 822 3.67 6.96 2.58
CA TYR A 822 3.79 6.25 3.86
C TYR A 822 2.54 5.40 4.20
N SER A 823 1.35 5.84 3.77
CA SER A 823 0.10 5.14 4.05
C SER A 823 -0.09 3.88 3.22
N SER A 824 0.44 3.83 1.99
CA SER A 824 0.47 2.59 1.20
C SER A 824 1.25 1.47 1.92
N LEU A 825 2.35 1.81 2.62
CA LEU A 825 3.17 0.87 3.38
C LEU A 825 2.41 0.19 4.55
N ARG A 826 1.24 0.69 4.99
CA ARG A 826 0.53 0.25 6.22
C ARG A 826 0.22 -1.24 6.27
N HIS A 827 0.09 -1.91 5.13
CA HIS A 827 -0.30 -3.32 5.00
C HIS A 827 0.87 -4.30 4.75
N VAL A 828 2.04 -3.78 4.37
CA VAL A 828 3.19 -4.59 3.94
C VAL A 828 3.64 -5.56 5.03
N GLY A 829 3.72 -6.85 4.68
CA GLY A 829 4.17 -7.93 5.56
C GLY A 829 3.20 -8.36 6.67
N ARG A 830 1.99 -7.79 6.77
CA ARG A 830 1.00 -8.21 7.80
C ARG A 830 0.51 -9.65 7.64
N ASP A 831 0.78 -10.27 6.50
CA ASP A 831 0.42 -11.63 6.13
C ASP A 831 1.44 -12.70 6.61
N GLN A 832 2.60 -12.25 7.10
CA GLN A 832 3.69 -13.14 7.51
C GLN A 832 3.33 -13.94 8.77
N ARG A 833 3.75 -15.20 8.80
CA ARG A 833 3.46 -16.12 9.92
C ARG A 833 4.16 -15.65 11.20
N ILE A 834 3.46 -15.77 12.33
CA ILE A 834 3.87 -15.34 13.67
C ILE A 834 3.54 -16.42 14.73
N THR A 835 3.57 -17.69 14.32
CA THR A 835 3.10 -18.84 15.10
C THR A 835 3.96 -19.10 16.34
N ALA A 836 5.28 -18.93 16.27
CA ALA A 836 6.17 -19.11 17.42
C ALA A 836 5.90 -18.05 18.52
N ALA A 837 5.48 -16.85 18.12
CA ALA A 837 5.18 -15.74 19.00
C ALA A 837 3.84 -15.86 19.74
N HIS A 838 2.88 -16.61 19.16
CA HIS A 838 1.57 -16.88 19.76
C HIS A 838 1.54 -18.09 20.70
N LEU A 839 2.62 -18.87 20.80
CA LEU A 839 2.73 -19.92 21.81
C LEU A 839 2.57 -19.32 23.22
N SER A 840 1.73 -19.95 24.05
CA SER A 840 1.39 -19.42 25.38
C SER A 840 2.60 -19.20 26.28
N VAL A 841 3.61 -20.08 26.18
CA VAL A 841 4.91 -19.98 26.88
C VAL A 841 5.75 -18.76 26.45
N ASN A 842 5.54 -18.24 25.24
CA ASN A 842 6.26 -17.09 24.70
C ASN A 842 5.50 -15.77 24.89
N SER A 843 4.23 -15.81 25.28
CA SER A 843 3.40 -14.61 25.51
C SER A 843 4.04 -13.61 26.50
N SER A 844 4.61 -14.10 27.61
CA SER A 844 5.30 -13.28 28.61
C SER A 844 6.70 -12.78 28.19
N LYS A 845 7.27 -13.33 27.11
CA LYS A 845 8.51 -12.85 26.51
C LYS A 845 8.26 -11.65 25.57
N ASN A 846 7.01 -11.33 25.25
CA ASN A 846 6.64 -10.22 24.35
C ASN A 846 6.25 -8.95 25.12
N ARG A 847 6.88 -7.82 24.81
CA ARG A 847 6.59 -6.50 25.40
C ARG A 847 5.29 -5.88 24.90
N TYR A 848 4.87 -6.26 23.68
CA TYR A 848 3.66 -5.76 23.01
C TYR A 848 2.96 -6.93 22.32
N THR A 849 1.64 -7.01 22.44
CA THR A 849 0.81 -8.07 21.83
C THR A 849 0.69 -7.95 20.31
N ASN A 850 0.98 -6.78 19.74
CA ASN A 850 0.86 -6.47 18.32
C ASN A 850 2.21 -6.22 17.62
N ILE A 851 3.35 -6.37 18.31
CA ILE A 851 4.70 -6.26 17.73
C ILE A 851 5.41 -7.59 17.93
N LEU A 852 5.06 -8.57 17.09
CA LEU A 852 5.53 -9.95 17.16
C LEU A 852 6.53 -10.24 16.01
N PRO A 853 7.54 -11.09 16.23
CA PRO A 853 8.50 -11.45 15.19
C PRO A 853 7.88 -12.42 14.17
N TYR A 854 8.16 -12.20 12.89
CA TYR A 854 7.78 -13.15 11.84
C TYR A 854 8.62 -14.43 11.91
N ASP A 855 7.98 -15.59 11.75
CA ASP A 855 8.59 -16.91 11.90
C ASP A 855 9.75 -17.14 10.92
N HIS A 856 9.67 -16.62 9.68
CA HIS A 856 10.67 -16.85 8.64
C HIS A 856 12.00 -16.12 8.86
N SER A 857 11.97 -15.01 9.63
CA SER A 857 13.11 -14.11 9.86
C SER A 857 13.51 -14.00 11.33
N ARG A 858 12.81 -14.68 12.24
CA ARG A 858 13.09 -14.61 13.69
C ARG A 858 14.51 -15.05 14.00
N VAL A 859 15.06 -14.54 15.10
CA VAL A 859 16.27 -15.12 15.68
C VAL A 859 15.85 -16.33 16.53
N GLU A 860 16.34 -17.50 16.14
CA GLU A 860 16.18 -18.74 16.91
C GLU A 860 17.43 -18.93 17.77
N LEU A 861 17.24 -19.04 19.09
CA LEU A 861 18.30 -19.32 20.05
C LEU A 861 18.51 -20.82 20.19
N HIS A 862 19.70 -21.27 20.61
CA HIS A 862 19.88 -22.67 20.92
C HIS A 862 19.02 -23.07 22.15
N PRO A 863 18.22 -24.15 22.07
CA PRO A 863 17.44 -24.64 23.21
C PRO A 863 18.35 -25.10 24.35
N LEU A 864 18.01 -24.69 25.57
CA LEU A 864 18.64 -25.11 26.81
C LEU A 864 18.18 -26.54 27.19
N GLU A 865 19.08 -27.33 27.79
CA GLU A 865 18.82 -28.75 28.12
C GLU A 865 17.61 -29.00 29.05
N GLU A 866 17.15 -27.97 29.79
CA GLU A 866 16.02 -28.04 30.70
C GLU A 866 14.72 -27.37 30.17
N ASP A 867 14.75 -26.71 28.99
CA ASP A 867 13.57 -26.09 28.37
C ASP A 867 13.65 -26.12 26.83
N GLU A 868 12.92 -27.05 26.20
CA GLU A 868 12.80 -27.16 24.74
C GLU A 868 12.13 -25.94 24.08
N ASN A 869 11.48 -25.04 24.84
CA ASN A 869 10.81 -23.82 24.36
C ASN A 869 11.62 -22.53 24.64
N SER A 870 12.91 -22.68 24.96
CA SER A 870 13.84 -21.57 25.20
C SER A 870 14.47 -21.01 23.91
N ASP A 871 14.07 -21.49 22.74
CA ASP A 871 14.51 -20.99 21.43
C ASP A 871 14.05 -19.56 21.11
N TYR A 872 12.93 -19.13 21.71
CA TYR A 872 12.23 -17.91 21.32
C TYR A 872 12.75 -16.63 22.00
N ILE A 873 13.04 -15.62 21.18
CA ILE A 873 13.17 -14.21 21.54
C ILE A 873 12.42 -13.32 20.52
N ASN A 874 11.89 -12.16 20.95
CA ASN A 874 11.23 -11.19 20.06
C ASN A 874 12.26 -10.35 19.29
N ALA A 875 12.90 -10.99 18.31
CA ALA A 875 13.88 -10.39 17.42
C ALA A 875 13.79 -11.00 16.01
N ASN A 876 14.10 -10.20 14.98
CA ASN A 876 14.21 -10.65 13.59
C ASN A 876 15.54 -10.20 12.99
N TYR A 877 16.12 -11.02 12.11
CA TYR A 877 17.14 -10.57 11.18
C TYR A 877 16.52 -9.60 10.19
N ILE A 878 17.21 -8.49 9.89
CA ILE A 878 16.82 -7.53 8.86
C ILE A 878 17.98 -7.43 7.85
N PRO A 879 17.71 -7.51 6.53
CA PRO A 879 18.73 -7.32 5.51
C PRO A 879 19.25 -5.88 5.54
N GLY A 880 20.57 -5.75 5.52
CA GLY A 880 21.23 -4.46 5.37
C GLY A 880 21.44 -4.08 3.92
N TYR A 881 22.54 -3.39 3.65
CA TYR A 881 22.95 -3.06 2.27
C TYR A 881 23.97 -4.08 1.73
N ARG A 882 24.85 -4.60 2.60
CA ARG A 882 25.93 -5.51 2.20
C ARG A 882 25.66 -6.97 2.57
N PHE A 883 24.80 -7.23 3.55
CA PHE A 883 24.50 -8.59 4.01
C PHE A 883 23.01 -8.83 4.30
N GLU A 884 22.52 -10.02 3.94
CA GLU A 884 21.13 -10.48 4.16
C GLU A 884 20.73 -10.55 5.64
N ARG A 885 21.71 -10.73 6.53
CA ARG A 885 21.56 -10.75 8.00
C ARG A 885 22.46 -9.72 8.69
N GLU A 886 22.57 -8.52 8.12
CA GLU A 886 23.44 -7.46 8.65
C GLU A 886 22.99 -6.92 10.03
N PHE A 887 21.68 -6.95 10.29
CA PHE A 887 21.06 -6.44 11.51
C PHE A 887 20.19 -7.48 12.20
N ILE A 888 20.02 -7.32 13.52
CA ILE A 888 18.97 -7.96 14.32
C ILE A 888 18.12 -6.85 14.94
N ALA A 889 16.87 -6.73 14.53
CA ALA A 889 15.89 -5.81 15.11
C ALA A 889 15.11 -6.52 16.23
N THR A 890 15.28 -6.08 17.47
CA THR A 890 14.66 -6.68 18.68
C THR A 890 13.85 -5.65 19.47
N GLN A 891 12.85 -6.10 20.22
CA GLN A 891 12.26 -5.28 21.28
C GLN A 891 13.32 -4.92 22.35
N GLY A 892 13.09 -3.85 23.11
CA GLY A 892 13.85 -3.60 24.33
C GLY A 892 13.54 -4.69 25.38
N PRO A 893 14.55 -5.40 25.94
CA PRO A 893 14.34 -6.50 26.88
C PRO A 893 13.33 -6.20 28.00
N VAL A 894 12.57 -7.22 28.40
CA VAL A 894 11.71 -7.22 29.61
C VAL A 894 12.43 -8.00 30.72
N PRO A 895 12.05 -7.86 32.01
CA PRO A 895 12.80 -8.44 33.14
C PRO A 895 13.26 -9.89 32.97
N PHE A 896 12.39 -10.74 32.41
CA PHE A 896 12.67 -12.17 32.25
C PHE A 896 13.44 -12.54 30.95
N THR A 897 13.55 -11.64 29.96
CA THR A 897 14.24 -11.91 28.68
C THR A 897 15.64 -11.28 28.62
N VAL A 898 16.16 -10.72 29.72
CA VAL A 898 17.53 -10.20 29.77
C VAL A 898 18.58 -11.31 29.53
N PRO A 899 18.45 -12.54 30.08
CA PRO A 899 19.35 -13.64 29.76
C PRO A 899 19.27 -14.07 28.29
N ASP A 900 18.06 -14.13 27.72
CA ASP A 900 17.86 -14.47 26.31
C ASP A 900 18.49 -13.43 25.37
N PHE A 901 18.42 -12.15 25.72
CA PHE A 901 19.06 -11.07 24.96
C PHE A 901 20.59 -11.22 24.95
N TRP A 902 21.21 -11.58 26.08
CA TRP A 902 22.66 -11.82 26.08
C TRP A 902 23.04 -13.14 25.41
N ARG A 903 22.22 -14.19 25.51
CA ARG A 903 22.38 -15.44 24.72
C ARG A 903 22.35 -15.14 23.22
N MET A 904 21.41 -14.31 22.77
CA MET A 904 21.34 -13.82 21.39
C MET A 904 22.64 -13.09 20.96
N VAL A 905 23.09 -12.09 21.73
CA VAL A 905 24.33 -11.35 21.42
C VAL A 905 25.56 -12.29 21.34
N TRP A 906 25.61 -13.28 22.22
CA TRP A 906 26.71 -14.25 22.31
C TRP A 906 26.71 -15.26 21.15
N GLU A 907 25.59 -15.91 20.87
CA GLU A 907 25.43 -16.91 19.81
C GLU A 907 25.63 -16.29 18.42
N GLN A 908 25.05 -15.12 18.19
CA GLN A 908 25.10 -14.43 16.90
C GLN A 908 26.44 -13.69 16.66
N ASN A 909 27.38 -13.73 17.62
CA ASN A 909 28.67 -13.02 17.58
C ASN A 909 28.54 -11.50 17.36
N SER A 910 27.43 -10.91 17.79
CA SER A 910 27.17 -9.47 17.70
C SER A 910 28.18 -8.69 18.55
N ARG A 911 28.98 -7.85 17.90
CA ARG A 911 29.99 -6.99 18.58
C ARG A 911 29.50 -5.58 18.84
N VAL A 912 28.35 -5.21 18.27
CA VAL A 912 27.77 -3.88 18.35
C VAL A 912 26.28 -3.99 18.67
N ILE A 913 25.86 -3.24 19.68
CA ILE A 913 24.49 -3.06 20.11
C ILE A 913 24.14 -1.58 19.94
N VAL A 914 22.97 -1.28 19.39
CA VAL A 914 22.45 0.09 19.23
C VAL A 914 21.13 0.21 19.99
N MET A 915 21.10 1.10 20.98
CA MET A 915 19.96 1.34 21.84
C MET A 915 19.39 2.74 21.58
N LEU A 916 18.21 2.81 20.99
CA LEU A 916 17.61 4.06 20.52
C LEU A 916 16.56 4.62 21.50
N THR A 917 16.66 4.28 22.80
CA THR A 917 15.65 4.59 23.82
C THR A 917 16.30 4.71 25.20
N GLN A 918 15.65 5.43 26.12
CA GLN A 918 15.97 5.36 27.55
C GLN A 918 15.24 4.16 28.17
N CYS A 919 15.71 3.64 29.32
CA CYS A 919 14.98 2.57 30.01
C CYS A 919 13.58 3.01 30.47
N TRP A 920 13.41 4.30 30.78
CA TRP A 920 12.16 4.90 31.22
C TRP A 920 11.90 6.21 30.45
N GLU A 921 10.74 6.34 29.82
CA GLU A 921 10.35 7.54 29.06
C GLU A 921 8.86 7.84 29.32
N ARG A 922 8.48 9.12 29.44
CA ARG A 922 7.09 9.57 29.71
C ARG A 922 6.36 8.76 30.81
N GLY A 923 7.09 8.37 31.86
CA GLY A 923 6.59 7.58 32.99
C GLY A 923 6.42 6.07 32.74
N LYS A 924 6.69 5.55 31.54
CA LYS A 924 6.58 4.12 31.19
C LYS A 924 7.96 3.48 30.97
N ALA A 925 8.14 2.24 31.44
CA ALA A 925 9.35 1.47 31.17
C ALA A 925 9.37 1.01 29.71
N LYS A 926 10.41 1.39 28.96
CA LYS A 926 10.61 1.11 27.53
C LYS A 926 11.63 -0.01 27.28
N CYS A 927 12.61 -0.13 28.17
CA CYS A 927 13.63 -1.18 28.14
C CYS A 927 14.05 -1.53 29.57
N GLU A 928 14.31 -2.80 29.86
CA GLU A 928 14.99 -3.20 31.09
C GLU A 928 16.48 -2.84 31.03
N ARG A 929 17.13 -2.51 32.16
CA ARG A 929 18.58 -2.30 32.18
C ARG A 929 19.30 -3.65 32.10
N TYR A 930 19.72 -4.04 30.90
CA TYR A 930 20.41 -5.31 30.66
C TYR A 930 21.92 -5.28 30.90
N TRP A 931 22.52 -4.13 31.21
CA TRP A 931 23.96 -4.01 31.51
C TRP A 931 24.22 -3.74 33.01
N PRO A 932 25.42 -4.03 33.54
CA PRO A 932 25.81 -3.70 34.92
C PRO A 932 25.63 -2.21 35.26
N GLU A 933 25.48 -1.89 36.55
CA GLU A 933 25.39 -0.49 37.03
C GLU A 933 26.76 0.05 37.47
N ASP A 934 27.63 -0.84 37.96
CA ASP A 934 29.02 -0.60 38.36
C ASP A 934 29.98 -1.47 37.50
N GLU A 935 31.29 -1.47 37.81
CA GLU A 935 32.30 -2.35 37.18
C GLU A 935 32.17 -3.85 37.57
N GLU A 936 31.28 -4.20 38.50
CA GLU A 936 31.11 -5.58 38.96
C GLU A 936 30.45 -6.47 37.87
N PRO A 937 30.96 -7.70 37.64
CA PRO A 937 30.42 -8.59 36.61
C PRO A 937 29.05 -9.18 37.00
N VAL A 938 28.11 -9.15 36.06
CA VAL A 938 26.77 -9.74 36.21
C VAL A 938 26.67 -11.03 35.39
N PHE A 939 26.00 -12.04 35.95
CA PHE A 939 25.89 -13.38 35.39
C PHE A 939 24.49 -13.60 34.79
N TYR A 940 24.45 -14.08 33.55
CA TYR A 940 23.24 -14.36 32.78
C TYR A 940 23.33 -15.79 32.21
N GLY A 941 23.15 -16.79 33.07
CA GLY A 941 23.44 -18.19 32.72
C GLY A 941 24.95 -18.46 32.76
N ASP A 942 25.50 -19.03 31.68
CA ASP A 942 26.95 -19.22 31.49
C ASP A 942 27.68 -17.95 30.99
N ILE A 943 26.93 -16.93 30.58
CA ILE A 943 27.46 -15.66 30.05
C ILE A 943 27.67 -14.68 31.21
N VAL A 944 28.88 -14.15 31.30
CA VAL A 944 29.29 -13.09 32.23
C VAL A 944 29.42 -11.79 31.44
N VAL A 945 28.80 -10.72 31.94
CA VAL A 945 28.85 -9.38 31.35
C VAL A 945 29.49 -8.43 32.36
N LYS A 946 30.62 -7.84 32.00
CA LYS A 946 31.31 -6.82 32.81
C LYS A 946 31.40 -5.50 32.04
N MET A 947 31.13 -4.36 32.68
CA MET A 947 31.44 -3.06 32.08
C MET A 947 32.95 -2.79 32.13
N LEU A 948 33.50 -2.31 31.02
CA LEU A 948 34.90 -1.89 30.87
C LEU A 948 35.02 -0.36 30.81
N SER A 949 34.06 0.32 30.20
CA SER A 949 33.98 1.79 30.17
C SER A 949 32.57 2.29 29.85
N GLU A 950 32.27 3.51 30.27
CA GLU A 950 31.12 4.30 29.84
C GLU A 950 31.58 5.73 29.49
N ASN A 951 31.38 6.16 28.26
CA ASN A 951 31.68 7.49 27.76
C ASN A 951 30.38 8.19 27.35
N LYS A 952 30.11 9.37 27.91
CA LYS A 952 28.86 10.13 27.72
C LYS A 952 29.14 11.40 26.91
N GLU A 953 28.66 11.40 25.66
CA GLU A 953 28.61 12.58 24.79
C GLU A 953 27.26 13.30 24.95
N THR A 954 27.06 14.42 24.23
CA THR A 954 25.81 15.20 24.25
C THR A 954 24.58 14.37 23.86
N ASP A 955 24.66 13.67 22.72
CA ASP A 955 23.52 13.01 22.09
C ASP A 955 23.51 11.49 22.26
N TRP A 956 24.61 10.90 22.72
CA TRP A 956 24.72 9.46 22.93
C TRP A 956 25.69 9.06 24.04
N THR A 957 25.50 7.85 24.56
CA THR A 957 26.43 7.17 25.47
C THR A 957 27.02 5.94 24.79
N CYS A 958 28.35 5.80 24.82
CA CYS A 958 29.06 4.60 24.39
C CYS A 958 29.48 3.78 25.62
N ARG A 959 29.20 2.47 25.63
CA ARG A 959 29.67 1.53 26.66
C ARG A 959 30.46 0.40 26.02
N GLU A 960 31.59 0.03 26.62
CA GLU A 960 32.31 -1.19 26.26
C GLU A 960 32.07 -2.26 27.34
N PHE A 961 31.75 -3.48 26.91
CA PHE A 961 31.51 -4.64 27.76
C PHE A 961 32.48 -5.76 27.43
N GLU A 962 33.00 -6.43 28.45
CA GLU A 962 33.54 -7.78 28.31
C GLU A 962 32.37 -8.76 28.44
N LEU A 963 32.11 -9.52 27.37
CA LEU A 963 31.30 -10.73 27.42
C LEU A 963 32.22 -11.93 27.47
N ALA A 964 32.11 -12.74 28.51
CA ALA A 964 32.84 -14.00 28.65
C ALA A 964 31.87 -15.16 28.89
N ASN A 965 32.26 -16.35 28.44
CA ASN A 965 31.68 -17.60 28.94
C ASN A 965 32.80 -18.53 29.41
N ASN A 966 32.47 -19.77 29.78
CA ASN A 966 33.41 -20.78 30.29
C ASN A 966 34.61 -21.13 29.36
N SER A 967 34.70 -20.57 28.15
CA SER A 967 35.71 -20.92 27.14
C SER A 967 36.35 -19.72 26.42
N HIS A 968 35.63 -18.61 26.23
CA HIS A 968 36.07 -17.48 25.42
C HIS A 968 35.62 -16.14 26.04
N SER A 969 36.32 -15.06 25.71
CA SER A 969 35.93 -13.68 26.02
C SER A 969 35.94 -12.82 24.75
N ARG A 970 35.04 -11.84 24.64
CA ARG A 970 34.93 -10.89 23.53
C ARG A 970 34.46 -9.51 24.02
N CYS A 971 35.04 -8.45 23.49
CA CYS A 971 34.51 -7.10 23.66
C CYS A 971 33.24 -6.90 22.81
N VAL A 972 32.22 -6.27 23.39
CA VAL A 972 30.97 -5.82 22.74
C VAL A 972 30.73 -4.37 23.10
N ARG A 973 30.36 -3.54 22.11
CA ARG A 973 30.04 -2.12 22.31
C ARG A 973 28.55 -1.89 22.28
N GLN A 974 28.05 -1.02 23.16
CA GLN A 974 26.69 -0.48 23.09
C GLN A 974 26.75 1.01 22.82
N TYR A 975 26.03 1.45 21.79
CA TYR A 975 25.81 2.85 21.46
C TYR A 975 24.35 3.20 21.79
N GLN A 976 24.15 3.96 22.86
CA GLN A 976 22.83 4.43 23.28
C GLN A 976 22.59 5.86 22.78
N PHE A 977 21.64 6.08 21.88
CA PHE A 977 21.20 7.43 21.48
C PHE A 977 20.32 7.99 22.61
N THR A 978 20.78 9.02 23.29
CA THR A 978 20.18 9.53 24.53
C THR A 978 19.24 10.72 24.35
N SER A 979 19.38 11.50 23.27
CA SER A 979 18.54 12.67 22.96
C SER A 979 17.36 12.39 22.02
N TRP A 980 17.20 11.18 21.48
CA TRP A 980 16.06 10.83 20.61
C TRP A 980 14.73 10.81 21.40
N PRO A 981 13.75 11.69 21.09
CA PRO A 981 12.55 11.85 21.90
C PRO A 981 11.53 10.71 21.75
N ASP A 982 10.66 10.57 22.74
CA ASP A 982 9.61 9.55 22.73
C ASP A 982 8.42 9.92 21.85
N HIS A 983 7.94 8.95 21.06
CA HIS A 983 6.96 9.10 19.99
C HIS A 983 7.25 10.28 19.04
N GLY A 984 8.51 10.53 18.73
CA GLY A 984 8.95 11.56 17.78
C GLY A 984 10.29 11.25 17.13
N VAL A 985 10.91 12.30 16.57
CA VAL A 985 12.20 12.27 15.86
C VAL A 985 13.15 13.33 16.45
N PRO A 986 14.48 13.17 16.32
CA PRO A 986 15.44 14.16 16.83
C PRO A 986 15.24 15.55 16.22
N GLU A 987 15.52 16.60 17.00
CA GLU A 987 15.45 17.98 16.51
C GLU A 987 16.58 18.34 15.52
N ASP A 988 17.59 17.49 15.38
CA ASP A 988 18.70 17.64 14.44
C ASP A 988 18.93 16.37 13.61
N THR A 989 18.99 16.54 12.30
CA THR A 989 19.33 15.51 11.33
C THR A 989 20.83 15.23 11.32
N ALA A 990 21.68 16.23 11.57
CA ALA A 990 23.13 16.08 11.56
C ALA A 990 23.61 15.17 12.70
N ALA A 991 23.12 15.34 13.93
CA ALA A 991 23.37 14.42 15.05
C ALA A 991 23.00 12.97 14.71
N SER A 992 21.88 12.77 14.01
CA SER A 992 21.41 11.44 13.60
C SER A 992 22.31 10.79 12.55
N LEU A 993 22.69 11.53 11.51
CA LEU A 993 23.63 11.09 10.47
C LEU A 993 25.04 10.83 11.05
N GLN A 994 25.49 11.66 11.99
CA GLN A 994 26.76 11.47 12.70
C GLN A 994 26.74 10.21 13.55
N PHE A 995 25.67 9.95 14.30
CA PHE A 995 25.53 8.74 15.13
C PHE A 995 25.56 7.47 14.28
N VAL A 996 24.80 7.41 13.16
CA VAL A 996 24.84 6.26 12.23
C VAL A 996 26.26 6.03 11.69
N ARG A 997 26.91 7.10 11.19
CA ARG A 997 28.31 7.04 10.70
C ARG A 997 29.29 6.61 11.79
N MET A 998 29.10 7.04 13.04
CA MET A 998 29.93 6.66 14.18
C MET A 998 29.78 5.17 14.52
N VAL A 999 28.55 4.64 14.59
CA VAL A 999 28.30 3.20 14.79
C VAL A 999 28.97 2.39 13.68
N ARG A 1000 28.71 2.75 12.42
CA ARG A 1000 29.21 2.04 11.23
C ARG A 1000 30.74 1.99 11.17
N ARG A 1001 31.44 3.06 11.57
CA ARG A 1001 32.92 3.13 11.65
C ARG A 1001 33.54 2.28 12.76
N ASN A 1002 32.75 1.78 13.72
CA ASN A 1002 33.25 1.03 14.88
C ASN A 1002 32.93 -0.48 14.84
N ILE A 1003 32.36 -0.97 13.74
CA ILE A 1003 32.17 -2.40 13.49
C ILE A 1003 33.54 -3.02 13.15
N GLY A 1004 33.98 -3.98 13.96
CA GLY A 1004 35.23 -4.72 13.70
C GLY A 1004 35.05 -5.82 12.65
N GLU A 1005 36.13 -6.16 11.95
CA GLU A 1005 36.16 -7.31 11.04
C GLU A 1005 35.76 -8.60 11.75
N GLY A 1006 34.96 -9.46 11.11
CA GLY A 1006 34.46 -10.70 11.69
C GLY A 1006 33.44 -10.52 12.83
N ALA A 1007 32.85 -9.33 12.99
CA ALA A 1007 31.64 -9.15 13.80
C ALA A 1007 30.42 -9.83 13.16
N GLY A 1008 29.55 -10.37 14.00
CA GLY A 1008 28.20 -10.79 13.60
C GLY A 1008 27.22 -9.62 13.49
N PRO A 1009 25.91 -9.89 13.33
CA PRO A 1009 24.89 -8.87 13.06
C PRO A 1009 24.84 -7.77 14.13
N ILE A 1010 24.52 -6.54 13.72
CA ILE A 1010 24.32 -5.42 14.65
C ILE A 1010 22.97 -5.60 15.36
N VAL A 1011 22.95 -5.70 16.69
CA VAL A 1011 21.70 -5.79 17.45
C VAL A 1011 21.16 -4.38 17.68
N ILE A 1012 19.97 -4.07 17.15
CA ILE A 1012 19.37 -2.73 17.22
C ILE A 1012 17.99 -2.81 17.88
N HIS A 1013 17.76 -1.95 18.87
CA HIS A 1013 16.46 -1.88 19.54
C HIS A 1013 16.07 -0.46 19.94
N CYS A 1014 14.76 -0.25 20.02
CA CYS A 1014 14.15 0.82 20.79
C CYS A 1014 13.27 0.17 21.87
N SER A 1015 12.08 0.70 22.17
CA SER A 1015 11.10 0.02 23.00
C SER A 1015 10.50 -1.21 22.29
N ALA A 1016 9.97 -1.02 21.08
CA ALA A 1016 9.30 -2.06 20.29
C ALA A 1016 10.21 -2.74 19.25
N GLY A 1017 11.35 -2.15 18.92
CA GLY A 1017 12.27 -2.69 17.90
C GLY A 1017 11.80 -2.50 16.47
N VAL A 1018 11.00 -1.46 16.18
CA VAL A 1018 10.38 -1.25 14.86
C VAL A 1018 10.44 0.21 14.40
N GLY A 1019 10.06 1.18 15.25
CA GLY A 1019 10.05 2.60 14.89
C GLY A 1019 11.42 3.21 14.68
N ARG A 1020 12.00 3.81 15.74
CA ARG A 1020 13.38 4.34 15.74
C ARG A 1020 14.40 3.35 15.17
N THR A 1021 14.23 2.05 15.47
CA THR A 1021 15.03 0.94 14.91
C THR A 1021 14.97 0.88 13.39
N GLY A 1022 13.78 0.95 12.79
CA GLY A 1022 13.62 1.05 11.34
C GLY A 1022 14.26 2.33 10.81
N THR A 1023 14.00 3.49 11.41
CA THR A 1023 14.61 4.77 11.00
C THR A 1023 16.13 4.72 10.94
N PHE A 1024 16.79 4.15 11.96
CA PHE A 1024 18.24 3.96 11.97
C PHE A 1024 18.71 3.04 10.83
N ILE A 1025 18.04 1.90 10.63
CA ILE A 1025 18.44 0.92 9.59
C ILE A 1025 18.19 1.48 8.18
N THR A 1026 17.10 2.23 7.94
CA THR A 1026 16.88 2.92 6.68
C THR A 1026 17.99 3.95 6.41
N LEU A 1027 18.34 4.79 7.40
CA LEU A 1027 19.39 5.81 7.25
C LEU A 1027 20.76 5.18 6.98
N ASP A 1028 21.13 4.10 7.67
CA ASP A 1028 22.38 3.38 7.41
C ASP A 1028 22.40 2.76 6.00
N ARG A 1029 21.31 2.07 5.60
CA ARG A 1029 21.21 1.46 4.27
C ARG A 1029 21.25 2.51 3.16
N LEU A 1030 20.57 3.65 3.33
CA LEU A 1030 20.59 4.76 2.37
C LEU A 1030 21.98 5.39 2.27
N LEU A 1031 22.66 5.60 3.39
CA LEU A 1031 24.03 6.13 3.40
C LEU A 1031 24.98 5.24 2.60
N GLN A 1032 24.92 3.92 2.81
CA GLN A 1032 25.73 2.97 2.02
C GLN A 1032 25.30 2.92 0.55
N HIS A 1033 23.99 2.87 0.26
CA HIS A 1033 23.46 2.86 -1.11
C HIS A 1033 23.89 4.10 -1.91
N MET A 1034 23.89 5.28 -1.28
CA MET A 1034 24.29 6.54 -1.90
C MET A 1034 25.80 6.72 -2.07
N GLU A 1035 26.63 5.93 -1.38
CA GLU A 1035 28.07 5.87 -1.64
C GLU A 1035 28.36 5.10 -2.95
N ASP A 1036 27.61 4.03 -3.22
CA ASP A 1036 27.85 3.13 -4.36
C ASP A 1036 26.95 3.41 -5.61
N HIS A 1037 25.78 4.05 -5.44
CA HIS A 1037 24.77 4.30 -6.50
C HIS A 1037 24.27 5.76 -6.50
N ASP A 1038 23.76 6.26 -7.63
CA ASP A 1038 23.26 7.66 -7.75
C ASP A 1038 21.74 7.83 -7.57
N GLN A 1039 21.09 6.82 -6.98
CA GLN A 1039 19.67 6.82 -6.66
C GLN A 1039 19.44 6.71 -5.14
N VAL A 1040 18.26 7.17 -4.72
CA VAL A 1040 17.74 7.12 -3.35
C VAL A 1040 16.40 6.40 -3.40
N ASP A 1041 16.26 5.31 -2.67
CA ASP A 1041 14.99 4.58 -2.56
C ASP A 1041 14.60 4.39 -1.10
N ILE A 1042 13.85 5.35 -0.56
CA ILE A 1042 13.38 5.32 0.83
C ILE A 1042 12.19 4.35 0.95
N PHE A 1043 11.26 4.41 0.01
CA PHE A 1043 10.06 3.58 -0.05
C PHE A 1043 10.40 2.09 -0.11
N GLY A 1044 11.19 1.66 -1.09
CA GLY A 1044 11.55 0.27 -1.33
C GLY A 1044 12.36 -0.35 -0.19
N ILE A 1045 13.23 0.43 0.47
CA ILE A 1045 13.96 -0.04 1.66
C ILE A 1045 12.99 -0.26 2.83
N VAL A 1046 12.07 0.68 3.12
CA VAL A 1046 11.09 0.51 4.21
C VAL A 1046 10.09 -0.61 3.89
N HIS A 1047 9.63 -0.71 2.63
CA HIS A 1047 8.81 -1.81 2.13
C HIS A 1047 9.50 -3.16 2.38
N GLN A 1048 10.75 -3.33 1.91
CA GLN A 1048 11.50 -4.57 2.12
C GLN A 1048 11.68 -4.89 3.61
N MET A 1049 12.01 -3.92 4.46
CA MET A 1049 12.12 -4.15 5.90
C MET A 1049 10.79 -4.59 6.54
N ARG A 1050 9.65 -4.05 6.09
CA ARG A 1050 8.31 -4.44 6.58
C ARG A 1050 7.91 -5.88 6.23
N LEU A 1051 8.53 -6.47 5.21
CA LEU A 1051 8.42 -7.91 4.93
C LEU A 1051 9.21 -8.77 5.94
N TYR A 1052 10.27 -8.25 6.55
CA TYR A 1052 11.10 -8.99 7.52
C TYR A 1052 10.68 -8.78 8.98
N ARG A 1053 10.10 -7.62 9.34
CA ARG A 1053 9.51 -7.36 10.67
C ARG A 1053 8.40 -6.31 10.60
N VAL A 1054 7.36 -6.48 11.40
CA VAL A 1054 6.16 -5.63 11.37
C VAL A 1054 6.46 -4.16 11.71
N PHE A 1055 5.80 -3.22 11.01
CA PHE A 1055 5.85 -1.77 11.27
C PHE A 1055 7.25 -1.13 11.38
N MET A 1056 8.25 -1.66 10.66
CA MET A 1056 9.55 -1.00 10.51
C MET A 1056 9.35 0.43 9.95
N VAL A 1057 9.96 1.43 10.61
CA VAL A 1057 9.59 2.87 10.53
C VAL A 1057 8.11 3.05 10.93
N GLN A 1058 7.83 3.29 12.20
CA GLN A 1058 6.50 3.01 12.78
C GLN A 1058 5.50 4.16 12.62
N THR A 1059 5.98 5.39 12.41
CA THR A 1059 5.15 6.58 12.32
C THR A 1059 5.52 7.41 11.09
N GLN A 1060 4.62 8.29 10.67
CA GLN A 1060 4.77 9.10 9.46
C GLN A 1060 5.89 10.15 9.61
N GLU A 1061 6.02 10.74 10.81
CA GLU A 1061 7.08 11.69 11.14
C GLU A 1061 8.46 11.01 11.08
N GLN A 1062 8.54 9.72 11.45
CA GLN A 1062 9.75 8.91 11.30
C GLN A 1062 10.10 8.62 9.83
N TYR A 1063 9.13 8.63 8.92
CA TYR A 1063 9.35 8.48 7.49
C TYR A 1063 9.81 9.81 6.86
N ILE A 1064 9.07 10.89 7.12
CA ILE A 1064 9.39 12.26 6.69
C ILE A 1064 10.78 12.70 7.21
N PHE A 1065 11.17 12.29 8.43
CA PHE A 1065 12.50 12.56 8.96
C PHE A 1065 13.64 11.86 8.20
N ILE A 1066 13.41 10.67 7.64
CA ILE A 1066 14.41 10.01 6.78
C ILE A 1066 14.59 10.84 5.50
N HIS A 1067 13.50 11.25 4.87
CA HIS A 1067 13.52 12.15 3.71
C HIS A 1067 14.27 13.47 4.01
N GLN A 1068 14.01 14.09 5.16
CA GLN A 1068 14.71 15.31 5.61
C GLN A 1068 16.22 15.06 5.78
N CYS A 1069 16.63 13.98 6.45
CA CYS A 1069 18.05 13.63 6.62
C CYS A 1069 18.79 13.48 5.28
N ILE A 1070 18.16 12.88 4.26
CA ILE A 1070 18.77 12.75 2.93
C ILE A 1070 18.82 14.09 2.21
N MET A 1071 17.77 14.91 2.29
CA MET A 1071 17.74 16.24 1.69
C MET A 1071 18.84 17.14 2.26
N ASP A 1072 18.97 17.21 3.59
CA ASP A 1072 19.97 18.02 4.28
C ASP A 1072 21.40 17.60 3.85
N LEU A 1073 21.66 16.28 3.83
CA LEU A 1073 22.94 15.72 3.42
C LEU A 1073 23.32 16.07 1.97
N LEU A 1074 22.36 16.01 1.04
CA LEU A 1074 22.60 16.35 -0.36
C LEU A 1074 22.82 17.87 -0.53
N GLN A 1075 22.09 18.70 0.22
CA GLN A 1075 22.29 20.16 0.22
C GLN A 1075 23.66 20.56 0.79
N GLU A 1076 24.13 19.92 1.88
CA GLU A 1076 25.49 20.12 2.42
C GLU A 1076 26.59 19.82 1.39
N SER A 1077 26.37 18.86 0.50
CA SER A 1077 27.37 18.44 -0.50
C SER A 1077 27.57 19.43 -1.66
N THR A 1078 26.71 20.43 -1.81
CA THR A 1078 26.66 21.30 -2.99
C THR A 1078 27.48 22.60 -2.82
N PRO A 1079 28.50 22.89 -3.66
CA PRO A 1079 29.32 24.08 -3.49
C PRO A 1079 28.59 25.42 -3.70
N ALA A 1080 28.36 26.11 -2.59
CA ALA A 1080 28.14 27.55 -2.45
C ALA A 1080 26.86 28.20 -3.04
N LYS A 1081 25.82 28.29 -2.21
CA LYS A 1081 24.97 29.50 -2.11
C LYS A 1081 24.51 29.74 -0.66
N ARG A 1082 25.14 30.70 0.03
CA ARG A 1082 24.62 31.20 1.33
C ARG A 1082 23.32 32.00 1.12
N ARG A 1083 22.17 31.50 1.60
CA ARG A 1083 21.14 32.39 2.18
C ARG A 1083 20.06 31.68 3.01
N SER A 1084 19.60 32.40 4.03
CA SER A 1084 18.33 32.28 4.74
C SER A 1084 17.86 30.89 5.18
N THR A 1085 18.03 30.62 6.47
CA THR A 1085 17.22 29.68 7.27
C THR A 1085 15.74 29.75 6.88
N ILE A 1086 15.19 28.64 6.38
CA ILE A 1086 13.74 28.46 6.30
C ILE A 1086 13.22 28.36 7.74
N LYS A 1087 12.17 29.12 8.09
CA LYS A 1087 11.57 29.01 9.42
C LYS A 1087 10.94 27.62 9.58
N ARG A 1088 11.37 26.88 10.61
CA ARG A 1088 10.65 25.71 11.11
C ARG A 1088 9.20 26.09 11.38
N VAL A 1089 8.25 25.33 10.84
CA VAL A 1089 6.87 25.38 11.31
C VAL A 1089 6.86 24.73 12.69
N GLN A 1090 6.63 25.52 13.73
CA GLN A 1090 6.33 24.98 15.06
C GLN A 1090 4.86 24.55 15.09
N PHE A 1091 4.58 23.42 15.71
CA PHE A 1091 3.22 23.06 16.11
C PHE A 1091 2.72 24.11 17.11
N ALA A 1092 1.50 24.60 16.90
CA ALA A 1092 0.83 25.47 17.85
C ALA A 1092 0.19 24.62 18.96
N GLU A 1093 0.68 24.75 20.19
CA GLU A 1093 -0.11 24.48 21.39
C GLU A 1093 -0.58 25.84 21.94
N ASP A 1094 -1.86 25.96 22.28
CA ASP A 1094 -2.43 27.22 22.81
C ASP A 1094 -1.86 27.54 24.20
N GLY A 1095 -1.39 28.77 24.40
CA GLY A 1095 -0.91 29.25 25.69
C GLY A 1095 -0.47 30.71 25.65
N ASP A 1096 -1.31 31.60 26.22
CA ASP A 1096 -0.99 33.03 26.36
C ASP A 1096 0.16 33.27 27.35
N GLU A 1097 1.21 33.98 26.95
CA GLU A 1097 1.82 35.04 27.78
C GLU A 1097 2.64 36.02 26.90
N GLU A 1098 2.70 37.29 27.33
CA GLU A 1098 3.23 38.46 26.62
C GLU A 1098 4.53 38.93 27.29
N ILE A 1099 5.54 39.42 26.53
CA ILE A 1099 6.48 40.52 26.91
C ILE A 1099 7.57 40.80 25.83
N ASP A 1100 8.10 42.03 25.90
CA ASP A 1100 8.96 42.78 24.97
C ASP A 1100 10.27 42.16 24.41
N LEU A 1101 10.69 42.76 23.28
CA LEU A 1101 12.07 42.84 22.80
C LEU A 1101 12.85 43.93 23.56
N ASP A 1102 14.13 43.71 23.91
CA ASP A 1102 15.18 44.65 23.45
C ASP A 1102 16.65 44.22 23.76
N ASP A 1103 17.53 44.73 22.88
CA ASP A 1103 18.93 45.16 23.10
C ASP A 1103 20.13 44.16 23.25
N ILE A 1104 21.31 44.72 22.90
CA ILE A 1104 22.71 44.26 23.07
C ILE A 1104 23.18 43.07 22.21
N ASN A 1105 24.30 43.08 21.45
CA ASN A 1105 25.11 44.03 20.64
C ASN A 1105 26.52 43.38 20.44
N PHE A 1106 27.24 43.79 19.39
CA PHE A 1106 28.55 43.33 18.88
C PHE A 1106 29.63 42.90 19.91
N ALA A 1107 30.47 41.91 19.55
CA ALA A 1107 31.92 42.15 19.32
C ALA A 1107 32.70 40.95 18.69
N GLU A 1108 33.83 41.30 18.08
CA GLU A 1108 34.77 40.49 17.30
C GLU A 1108 35.67 39.52 18.11
N SER A 1109 36.28 38.54 17.44
CA SER A 1109 37.76 38.43 17.40
C SER A 1109 38.24 37.46 16.30
N THR A 1110 39.39 37.76 15.69
CA THR A 1110 40.02 36.95 14.63
C THR A 1110 41.54 36.89 14.80
N GLU A 1111 42.13 35.69 14.72
CA GLU A 1111 43.56 35.44 14.46
C GLU A 1111 43.64 34.01 13.85
N TYR A 1112 43.99 33.76 12.58
CA TYR A 1112 45.21 34.01 11.76
C TYR A 1112 46.39 33.05 12.02
N LEU A 1113 46.71 32.25 10.98
CA LEU A 1113 48.02 31.75 10.48
C LEU A 1113 47.67 30.72 9.34
N VAL A 1114 47.97 30.92 8.03
CA VAL A 1114 49.27 30.90 7.31
C VAL A 1114 49.91 29.49 7.33
N SER A 1115 50.25 28.78 6.24
CA SER A 1115 50.37 29.07 4.78
C SER A 1115 50.19 27.78 3.92
N PRO A 1116 50.13 27.82 2.56
CA PRO A 1116 49.86 26.66 1.70
C PRO A 1116 51.11 26.01 1.01
N ASP A 1117 50.82 25.10 0.07
CA ASP A 1117 51.66 24.48 -0.99
C ASP A 1117 52.52 23.23 -0.69
N ALA A 1118 52.13 22.07 -1.26
CA ALA A 1118 53.03 21.05 -1.82
C ALA A 1118 52.33 19.98 -2.72
N HIS A 1119 52.56 20.06 -4.03
CA HIS A 1119 52.74 18.98 -5.02
C HIS A 1119 52.15 17.55 -4.85
N SER A 1120 51.22 17.22 -5.76
CA SER A 1120 51.21 16.09 -6.74
C SER A 1120 51.70 14.66 -6.39
N ALA A 1121 50.92 13.70 -6.90
CA ALA A 1121 51.25 12.31 -7.29
C ALA A 1121 51.18 11.20 -6.21
N LEU A 1122 50.01 10.58 -6.10
CA LEU A 1122 49.76 9.27 -6.74
C LEU A 1122 48.29 9.14 -7.15
#